data_AF-M3DBH0-F1
#
_entry.id   AF-M3DBH0-F1
#
_cell.length_a   1.000
_cell.length_b   1.000
_cell.length_c   1.000
_cell.angle_alpha   90.00
_cell.angle_beta   90.00
_cell.angle_gamma   90.00
#
_symmetry.space_group_name_H-M   'P 1'
#
loop_
_entity.id
_entity.type
_entity.pdbx_description
1 polymer ?
#
loop_
_entity_poly.entity_id
_entity_poly.type
_entity_poly.pdbx_seq_one_letter_code
_entity_poly.pdbx_strand_id
1 'polypeptide(L)'
;MNENKSQRDPRVLLVAGAVSYDYLVYPAGLRSEAGSRLIGSRTSRDDEDAYASQLVIRTGAADLVAQLLLHTAAKPKWGLEVLGPQLLGPCSHSLQHNASSVVDLGHTPSSGSFRVLRRRRIGRPSATWHQPSLEKVSGLAASRTAIILGSGELHHVEPALDFLQRVQPQYIIHHMRRPLATGKLWDAIRNGPRTSDGVVHPDHLAVIIDAEDLRAEGISLSRSLSWEQTTEDFVRHLGSNGRLDTLVTCPNLIVRFGNQGIIHHRGRDATDPKLYFHPREVESYNSAAGHMIELTSAFTAGFALGFADASLPSIDRGIRLGISAARDMDTNGFVTTADDSAPNYPITHIVEQLAVEKRFSSVSIPSGRISSGDSWNIFDEVTGDPAEVARQIVTSGAEKTLLRCPAQRFGDLLSVERSEQESLRAVVDAVQERLNFETAQPTSIGILGPPGSGKKYVAQNLAMHFAQNTDVKQLTFNGRLLRLEDLIALCHTIRDNTASGLLTVVCFENFESILEPRNELLNDFLVMMRDGHFTDRGHVRSLGHPLLFFLVNQEPPSFQMMDVALTPTATEFRERRTIDASQLLDSVHGVIRILGPNQAGQNDKMFPVRRALMLRQMLKQQFPHLEVNGCLKIDDAVLHALLLVPSYKHGLRSLEKILSTSRLSHKTKFDVSALPPEEQIQLHVDGRIFMSFLRQPKLAPQLRERLAQGLFIAYKKKRVDMAQTAAEKAELESDPSMSDWDELSPELKESTRSQADDIPRKLRSVNCFMLDQDRKAPLIHVPEFTVEELDMLSEMEHERFNAERLQRQWRTGPRSSGNRTTPFLIPWRDLTQPWREVDRVMVECVPRVLATAGWKIYRMQEDDE
;
A
#
# COMPACT_ATOMS: atom_id res chain seq x y z
N MET A 1 33.95 -29.05 -6.18
CA MET A 1 34.94 -29.02 -5.08
C MET A 1 34.14 -29.32 -3.82
N ASN A 2 34.41 -30.46 -3.17
CA ASN A 2 33.58 -31.04 -2.10
C ASN A 2 33.36 -30.07 -0.93
N GLU A 3 32.09 -29.84 -0.60
CA GLU A 3 31.65 -29.15 0.60
C GLU A 3 32.10 -29.91 1.85
N ASN A 4 32.92 -29.27 2.68
CA ASN A 4 33.03 -29.64 4.09
C ASN A 4 31.68 -29.32 4.76
N LYS A 5 30.79 -30.32 4.84
CA LYS A 5 29.68 -30.33 5.80
C LYS A 5 30.28 -30.35 7.21
N SER A 6 30.57 -29.16 7.74
CA SER A 6 30.65 -28.96 9.19
C SER A 6 29.30 -29.39 9.75
N GLN A 7 29.32 -30.49 10.49
CA GLN A 7 28.22 -31.02 11.28
C GLN A 7 27.94 -29.97 12.37
N ARG A 8 27.02 -29.05 12.08
CA ARG A 8 26.64 -27.95 12.97
C ARG A 8 25.58 -28.45 13.94
N ASP A 9 25.75 -28.16 15.23
CA ASP A 9 24.78 -28.52 16.26
C ASP A 9 23.39 -27.92 15.95
N PRO A 10 22.30 -28.69 16.09
CA PRO A 10 20.95 -28.22 15.85
C PRO A 10 20.57 -27.14 16.88
N ARG A 11 19.90 -26.07 16.43
CA ARG A 11 19.31 -25.07 17.33
C ARG A 11 18.08 -25.65 18.01
N VAL A 12 17.93 -25.35 19.30
CA VAL A 12 16.89 -25.89 20.16
C VAL A 12 15.84 -24.81 20.43
N LEU A 13 14.61 -25.05 20.00
CA LEU A 13 13.46 -24.20 20.28
C LEU A 13 12.64 -24.80 21.43
N LEU A 14 12.46 -24.03 22.50
CA LEU A 14 11.74 -24.46 23.69
C LEU A 14 10.47 -23.65 23.81
N VAL A 15 9.31 -24.30 23.72
CA VAL A 15 8.01 -23.62 23.78
C VAL A 15 7.39 -23.84 25.15
N ALA A 16 7.10 -22.74 25.86
CA ALA A 16 6.46 -22.75 27.16
C ALA A 16 5.43 -21.62 27.25
N GLY A 17 4.45 -21.75 28.15
CA GLY A 17 3.44 -20.72 28.31
C GLY A 17 2.06 -21.23 28.66
N ALA A 18 1.11 -20.30 28.56
CA ALA A 18 -0.32 -20.56 28.59
C ALA A 18 -0.73 -21.47 27.42
N VAL A 19 -1.57 -22.47 27.72
CA VAL A 19 -2.24 -23.32 26.72
C VAL A 19 -3.74 -23.04 26.79
N SER A 20 -4.37 -22.76 25.64
CA SER A 20 -5.83 -22.63 25.55
C SER A 20 -6.45 -23.97 25.16
N TYR A 21 -7.65 -24.24 25.66
CA TYR A 21 -8.48 -25.37 25.25
C TYR A 21 -9.76 -24.83 24.62
N ASP A 22 -9.83 -24.86 23.29
CA ASP A 22 -10.94 -24.34 22.50
C ASP A 22 -11.90 -25.47 22.14
N TYR A 23 -13.16 -25.27 22.50
CA TYR A 23 -14.26 -26.23 22.35
C TYR A 23 -14.96 -25.91 21.03
N LEU A 24 -14.62 -26.64 19.99
CA LEU A 24 -15.10 -26.44 18.63
C LEU A 24 -16.43 -27.18 18.43
N VAL A 25 -17.50 -26.42 18.22
CA VAL A 25 -18.85 -26.93 17.91
C VAL A 25 -19.08 -26.84 16.41
N TYR A 26 -19.41 -27.94 15.75
CA TYR A 26 -19.52 -28.01 14.28
C TYR A 26 -20.66 -28.94 13.83
N PRO A 27 -21.23 -28.77 12.62
CA PRO A 27 -22.36 -29.59 12.16
C PRO A 27 -21.97 -31.06 11.92
N ALA A 28 -22.83 -32.00 12.36
CA ALA A 28 -22.57 -33.45 12.31
C ALA A 28 -22.72 -34.10 10.91
N GLY A 29 -23.41 -33.43 9.97
CA GLY A 29 -23.85 -34.03 8.72
C GLY A 29 -23.13 -33.49 7.49
N LEU A 30 -21.97 -34.05 7.14
CA LEU A 30 -21.38 -33.98 5.80
C LEU A 30 -20.50 -35.23 5.59
N ARG A 31 -21.15 -36.38 5.41
CA ARG A 31 -20.47 -37.54 4.84
C ARG A 31 -20.21 -37.25 3.36
N SER A 32 -18.93 -37.27 2.98
CA SER A 32 -18.48 -37.23 1.58
C SER A 32 -19.33 -38.15 0.71
N GLU A 33 -20.00 -37.60 -0.31
CA GLU A 33 -20.61 -38.37 -1.40
C GLU A 33 -19.50 -39.02 -2.24
N ALA A 34 -18.91 -40.09 -1.70
CA ALA A 34 -18.07 -41.01 -2.43
C ALA A 34 -18.46 -42.44 -2.03
N GLY A 35 -19.62 -42.89 -2.53
CA GLY A 35 -19.98 -44.31 -2.54
C GLY A 35 -21.37 -44.63 -1.98
N SER A 36 -22.22 -45.15 -2.86
CA SER A 36 -23.48 -45.86 -2.62
C SER A 36 -24.76 -45.02 -2.55
N ARG A 37 -25.38 -44.86 -3.73
CA ARG A 37 -26.84 -44.78 -3.86
C ARG A 37 -27.45 -46.08 -3.32
N LEU A 38 -28.20 -46.00 -2.22
CA LEU A 38 -29.29 -46.94 -1.97
C LEU A 38 -30.57 -46.16 -1.70
N ILE A 39 -31.53 -46.38 -2.60
CA ILE A 39 -32.92 -45.95 -2.52
C ILE A 39 -33.57 -46.77 -1.39
N GLY A 40 -34.19 -46.11 -0.42
CA GLY A 40 -35.16 -46.78 0.47
C GLY A 40 -35.40 -46.09 1.81
N SER A 41 -36.65 -45.69 2.04
CA SER A 41 -37.27 -45.49 3.35
C SER A 41 -36.83 -44.27 4.18
N ARG A 42 -37.46 -43.11 3.93
CA ARG A 42 -37.53 -42.01 4.90
C ARG A 42 -38.32 -42.45 6.14
N THR A 43 -37.63 -42.71 7.23
CA THR A 43 -38.23 -42.77 8.58
C THR A 43 -38.05 -41.41 9.26
N SER A 44 -39.06 -40.97 10.02
CA SER A 44 -39.16 -39.69 10.72
C SER A 44 -38.14 -39.46 11.86
N ARG A 45 -37.04 -40.21 11.89
CA ARG A 45 -35.90 -40.03 12.80
C ARG A 45 -34.70 -39.33 12.14
N ASP A 46 -34.65 -39.28 10.80
CA ASP A 46 -33.51 -38.69 10.08
C ASP A 46 -33.50 -37.14 10.08
N ASP A 47 -34.61 -36.49 10.49
CA ASP A 47 -34.67 -35.02 10.60
C ASP A 47 -34.06 -34.48 11.91
N GLU A 48 -33.97 -35.27 13.00
CA GLU A 48 -33.30 -34.83 14.25
C GLU A 48 -31.77 -34.88 14.13
N ASP A 49 -31.23 -35.88 13.42
CA ASP A 49 -29.77 -36.02 13.22
C ASP A 49 -29.22 -35.01 12.20
N ALA A 50 -30.07 -34.47 11.31
CA ALA A 50 -29.69 -33.44 10.32
C ALA A 50 -29.29 -32.10 10.97
N TYR A 51 -29.67 -31.86 12.23
CA TYR A 51 -29.35 -30.66 13.01
C TYR A 51 -28.42 -30.94 14.21
N ALA A 52 -27.88 -32.15 14.35
CA ALA A 52 -26.97 -32.46 15.43
C ALA A 52 -25.63 -31.69 15.27
N SER A 53 -25.12 -31.15 16.38
CA SER A 53 -23.78 -30.54 16.44
C SER A 53 -22.81 -31.50 17.13
N GLN A 54 -21.61 -31.63 16.58
CA GLN A 54 -20.49 -32.33 17.18
C GLN A 54 -19.59 -31.34 17.94
N LEU A 55 -18.83 -31.86 18.90
CA LEU A 55 -17.91 -31.10 19.73
C LEU A 55 -16.54 -31.78 19.69
N VAL A 56 -15.49 -31.00 19.44
CA VAL A 56 -14.11 -31.45 19.59
C VAL A 56 -13.28 -30.42 20.35
N ILE A 57 -12.32 -30.87 21.17
CA ILE A 57 -11.42 -30.00 21.92
C ILE A 57 -10.10 -29.91 21.17
N ARG A 58 -9.66 -28.68 20.88
CA ARG A 58 -8.33 -28.40 20.31
C ARG A 58 -7.54 -27.47 21.22
N THR A 59 -6.24 -27.73 21.30
CA THR A 59 -5.30 -26.93 22.07
C THR A 59 -4.74 -25.79 21.21
N GLY A 60 -4.64 -24.60 21.81
CA GLY A 60 -4.10 -23.39 21.18
C GLY A 60 -2.91 -22.83 21.93
N ALA A 61 -2.54 -21.57 21.64
CA ALA A 61 -1.44 -20.87 22.28
C ALA A 61 -0.11 -21.66 22.25
N ALA A 62 0.53 -21.90 23.42
CA ALA A 62 1.86 -22.52 23.47
C ALA A 62 1.92 -23.90 22.81
N ASP A 63 0.85 -24.69 22.91
CA ASP A 63 0.82 -26.01 22.30
C ASP A 63 0.71 -25.93 20.77
N LEU A 64 -0.11 -25.03 20.23
CA LEU A 64 -0.20 -24.83 18.77
C LEU A 64 1.12 -24.33 18.18
N VAL A 65 1.82 -23.44 18.86
CA VAL A 65 3.18 -23.01 18.46
C VAL A 65 4.12 -24.20 18.41
N ALA A 66 4.11 -25.05 19.44
CA ALA A 66 4.94 -26.24 19.49
C ALA A 66 4.60 -27.23 18.36
N GLN A 67 3.31 -27.48 18.10
CA GLN A 67 2.88 -28.37 17.04
C GLN A 67 3.34 -27.89 15.65
N LEU A 68 3.17 -26.60 15.33
CA LEU A 68 3.65 -26.00 14.08
C LEU A 68 5.16 -26.13 13.91
N LEU A 69 5.92 -25.85 14.98
CA LEU A 69 7.37 -25.95 14.98
C LEU A 69 7.87 -27.40 14.88
N LEU A 70 7.23 -28.35 15.56
CA LEU A 70 7.55 -29.78 15.48
C LEU A 70 7.34 -30.33 14.06
N HIS A 71 6.22 -29.99 13.41
CA HIS A 71 5.96 -30.38 12.03
C HIS A 71 6.97 -29.73 11.06
N THR A 72 7.40 -28.49 11.36
CA THR A 72 8.45 -27.82 10.58
C THR A 72 9.82 -28.47 10.77
N ALA A 73 10.17 -28.85 11.99
CA ALA A 73 11.42 -29.52 12.34
C ALA A 73 11.55 -30.92 11.73
N ALA A 74 10.43 -31.61 11.51
CA ALA A 74 10.40 -32.88 10.79
C ALA A 74 10.87 -32.76 9.32
N LYS A 75 10.90 -31.53 8.75
CA LYS A 75 11.43 -31.30 7.41
C LYS A 75 12.96 -31.16 7.45
N PRO A 76 13.72 -31.91 6.61
CA PRO A 76 15.18 -31.89 6.62
C PRO A 76 15.82 -30.50 6.40
N LYS A 77 15.08 -29.58 5.76
CA LYS A 77 15.56 -28.24 5.40
C LYS A 77 15.95 -27.38 6.61
N TRP A 78 15.34 -27.58 7.77
CA TRP A 78 15.46 -26.64 8.89
C TRP A 78 16.50 -27.04 9.95
N GLY A 79 16.79 -28.34 10.12
CA GLY A 79 17.81 -28.80 11.08
C GLY A 79 17.57 -28.34 12.53
N LEU A 80 16.31 -28.38 12.96
CA LEU A 80 15.86 -27.87 14.27
C LEU A 80 15.50 -29.00 15.22
N GLU A 81 15.69 -28.74 16.51
CA GLU A 81 15.10 -29.55 17.57
C GLU A 81 14.08 -28.69 18.34
N VAL A 82 12.88 -29.24 18.56
CA VAL A 82 11.77 -28.51 19.19
C VAL A 82 11.27 -29.32 20.37
N LEU A 83 11.16 -28.68 21.54
CA LEU A 83 10.48 -29.26 22.70
C LEU A 83 9.27 -28.40 23.07
N GLY A 84 8.10 -29.04 23.09
CA GLY A 84 6.81 -28.43 23.45
C GLY A 84 6.39 -28.65 24.91
N PRO A 85 5.30 -28.00 25.34
CA PRO A 85 4.75 -28.15 26.68
C PRO A 85 4.26 -29.58 26.95
N GLN A 86 4.40 -30.05 28.19
CA GLN A 86 3.76 -31.29 28.64
C GLN A 86 2.29 -31.05 29.02
N LEU A 87 1.39 -31.75 28.33
CA LEU A 87 -0.05 -31.72 28.59
C LEU A 87 -0.49 -32.98 29.33
N LEU A 88 -1.47 -32.84 30.24
CA LEU A 88 -2.12 -33.97 30.88
C LEU A 88 -3.03 -34.68 29.86
N GLY A 89 -3.08 -36.01 29.91
CA GLY A 89 -3.86 -36.81 28.97
C GLY A 89 -5.37 -36.52 29.04
N PRO A 90 -6.13 -36.83 27.96
CA PRO A 90 -7.55 -36.47 27.84
C PRO A 90 -8.49 -37.11 28.89
N CYS A 91 -8.02 -38.06 29.69
CA CYS A 91 -8.83 -38.80 30.66
C CYS A 91 -8.85 -38.20 32.09
N SER A 92 -8.16 -37.09 32.34
CA SER A 92 -8.09 -36.49 33.69
C SER A 92 -8.84 -35.15 33.78
N HIS A 93 -10.03 -35.22 34.38
CA HIS A 93 -10.88 -34.15 34.95
C HIS A 93 -11.86 -33.41 34.04
N SER A 94 -12.99 -33.05 34.67
CA SER A 94 -14.26 -32.56 34.14
C SER A 94 -14.15 -31.43 33.11
N LEU A 95 -14.97 -31.54 32.04
CA LEU A 95 -15.17 -30.59 30.93
C LEU A 95 -15.48 -29.12 31.35
N GLN A 96 -15.62 -28.84 32.64
CA GLN A 96 -16.00 -27.52 33.18
C GLN A 96 -14.82 -26.64 33.61
N HIS A 97 -13.59 -27.16 33.77
CA HIS A 97 -12.49 -26.41 34.43
C HIS A 97 -11.32 -25.98 33.54
N ASN A 98 -11.22 -26.46 32.29
CA ASN A 98 -10.09 -26.14 31.39
C ASN A 98 -10.49 -25.35 30.13
N ALA A 99 -11.78 -25.27 29.82
CA ALA A 99 -12.29 -24.65 28.60
C ALA A 99 -11.97 -23.14 28.57
N SER A 100 -11.27 -22.70 27.52
CA SER A 100 -10.89 -21.31 27.31
C SER A 100 -11.95 -20.55 26.49
N SER A 101 -12.48 -21.19 25.45
CA SER A 101 -13.58 -20.63 24.67
C SER A 101 -14.42 -21.71 23.99
N VAL A 102 -15.68 -21.39 23.72
CA VAL A 102 -16.57 -22.17 22.84
C VAL A 102 -16.60 -21.48 21.49
N VAL A 103 -16.37 -22.24 20.43
CA VAL A 103 -16.21 -21.74 19.06
C VAL A 103 -17.20 -22.47 18.17
N ASP A 104 -18.21 -21.76 17.68
CA ASP A 104 -19.15 -22.30 16.70
C ASP A 104 -18.52 -22.22 15.31
N LEU A 105 -18.50 -23.34 14.60
CA LEU A 105 -17.94 -23.47 13.26
C LEU A 105 -19.03 -23.66 12.21
N GLY A 106 -18.89 -22.94 11.10
CA GLY A 106 -19.69 -23.09 9.90
C GLY A 106 -18.90 -23.81 8.83
N HIS A 107 -19.55 -24.74 8.12
CA HIS A 107 -18.92 -25.42 7.00
C HIS A 107 -18.92 -24.55 5.74
N THR A 108 -17.81 -24.54 5.01
CA THR A 108 -17.66 -23.82 3.74
C THR A 108 -17.71 -24.83 2.59
N PRO A 109 -18.82 -24.93 1.82
CA PRO A 109 -19.02 -25.99 0.83
C PRO A 109 -17.97 -26.00 -0.30
N SER A 110 -17.43 -24.83 -0.66
CA SER A 110 -16.46 -24.69 -1.75
C SER A 110 -15.07 -25.21 -1.43
N SER A 111 -14.64 -25.15 -0.17
CA SER A 111 -13.30 -25.57 0.28
C SER A 111 -13.31 -26.86 1.10
N GLY A 112 -14.47 -27.30 1.61
CA GLY A 112 -14.55 -28.38 2.58
C GLY A 112 -13.96 -28.02 3.96
N SER A 113 -13.66 -26.74 4.19
CA SER A 113 -13.08 -26.24 5.44
C SER A 113 -14.13 -25.58 6.34
N PHE A 114 -13.78 -25.41 7.62
CA PHE A 114 -14.65 -24.82 8.63
C PHE A 114 -14.16 -23.42 9.02
N ARG A 115 -15.11 -22.48 9.18
CA ARG A 115 -14.85 -21.09 9.57
C ARG A 115 -15.54 -20.77 10.89
N VAL A 116 -14.95 -19.87 11.68
CA VAL A 116 -15.54 -19.45 12.95
C VAL A 116 -16.77 -18.59 12.69
N LEU A 117 -17.94 -19.04 13.11
CA LEU A 117 -19.15 -18.21 13.10
C LEU A 117 -19.19 -17.32 14.32
N ARG A 118 -18.86 -17.89 15.49
CA ARG A 118 -18.96 -17.20 16.77
C ARG A 118 -17.97 -17.76 17.77
N ARG A 119 -17.35 -16.88 18.56
CA ARG A 119 -16.49 -17.26 19.68
C ARG A 119 -17.05 -16.69 20.97
N ARG A 120 -17.20 -17.53 22.00
CA ARG A 120 -17.58 -17.14 23.36
C ARG A 120 -16.44 -17.50 24.31
N ARG A 121 -15.80 -16.50 24.90
CA ARG A 121 -14.78 -16.74 25.94
C ARG A 121 -15.47 -17.20 27.23
N ILE A 122 -14.91 -18.19 27.89
CA ILE A 122 -15.43 -18.69 29.17
C ILE A 122 -14.77 -17.90 30.29
N GLY A 123 -15.59 -17.31 31.17
CA GLY A 123 -15.12 -16.51 32.30
C GLY A 123 -14.52 -17.42 33.37
N ARG A 124 -13.18 -17.38 33.51
CA ARG A 124 -12.31 -18.25 34.34
C ARG A 124 -12.13 -19.64 33.72
N PRO A 125 -10.90 -19.99 33.31
CA PRO A 125 -9.76 -20.10 34.22
C PRO A 125 -8.59 -19.22 33.79
N SER A 126 -7.87 -18.70 34.77
CA SER A 126 -6.49 -18.26 34.57
C SER A 126 -5.67 -19.28 33.79
N ALA A 127 -4.94 -18.84 32.77
CA ALA A 127 -4.08 -19.73 32.03
C ALA A 127 -3.07 -20.40 32.97
N THR A 128 -3.05 -21.73 32.96
CA THR A 128 -2.05 -22.51 33.70
C THR A 128 -0.77 -22.54 32.86
N TRP A 129 0.38 -22.40 33.51
CA TRP A 129 1.68 -22.47 32.85
C TRP A 129 2.01 -23.92 32.49
N HIS A 130 2.40 -24.15 31.23
CA HIS A 130 2.95 -25.41 30.75
C HIS A 130 4.34 -25.21 30.17
N GLN A 131 5.21 -26.22 30.30
CA GLN A 131 6.59 -26.16 29.81
C GLN A 131 7.10 -27.54 29.37
N PRO A 132 8.21 -27.60 28.61
CA PRO A 132 8.86 -28.85 28.26
C PRO A 132 9.50 -29.56 29.46
N SER A 133 9.73 -30.86 29.32
CA SER A 133 10.46 -31.64 30.33
C SER A 133 11.89 -31.13 30.51
N LEU A 134 12.22 -30.64 31.70
CA LEU A 134 13.54 -30.11 32.04
C LEU A 134 14.65 -31.16 31.93
N GLU A 135 14.33 -32.44 32.15
CA GLU A 135 15.26 -33.56 31.96
C GLU A 135 15.69 -33.68 30.49
N LYS A 136 14.73 -33.60 29.56
CA LYS A 136 15.02 -33.62 28.12
C LYS A 136 15.84 -32.41 27.70
N VAL A 137 15.57 -31.23 28.27
CA VAL A 137 16.33 -30.00 27.96
C VAL A 137 17.79 -30.09 28.39
N SER A 138 18.08 -30.81 29.49
CA SER A 138 19.42 -30.91 30.06
C SER A 138 20.44 -31.59 29.14
N GLY A 139 19.98 -32.45 28.22
CA GLY A 139 20.81 -33.16 27.24
C GLY A 139 21.02 -32.43 25.91
N LEU A 140 20.48 -31.21 25.73
CA LEU A 140 20.48 -30.50 24.44
C LEU A 140 21.54 -29.40 24.35
N ALA A 141 21.84 -29.02 23.10
CA ALA A 141 22.80 -27.98 22.73
C ALA A 141 22.63 -26.68 23.55
N ALA A 142 23.73 -25.93 23.73
CA ALA A 142 23.76 -24.71 24.53
C ALA A 142 22.99 -23.54 23.90
N SER A 143 22.88 -23.49 22.57
CA SER A 143 22.14 -22.43 21.86
C SER A 143 20.63 -22.74 21.88
N ARG A 144 19.92 -22.10 22.81
CA ARG A 144 18.50 -22.33 23.10
C ARG A 144 17.71 -21.05 22.91
N THR A 145 16.60 -21.12 22.17
CA THR A 145 15.62 -20.03 22.09
C THR A 145 14.38 -20.44 22.86
N ALA A 146 14.02 -19.66 23.88
CA ALA A 146 12.78 -19.84 24.62
C ALA A 146 11.65 -19.02 23.98
N ILE A 147 10.53 -19.68 23.69
CA ILE A 147 9.32 -19.06 23.16
C ILE A 147 8.26 -19.11 24.26
N ILE A 148 7.86 -17.94 24.73
CA ILE A 148 6.99 -17.76 25.89
C ILE A 148 5.66 -17.17 25.42
N LEU A 149 4.56 -17.85 25.75
CA LEU A 149 3.22 -17.37 25.45
C LEU A 149 2.45 -17.06 26.74
N GLY A 150 1.91 -15.84 26.86
CA GLY A 150 1.10 -15.42 28.00
C GLY A 150 1.58 -14.13 28.65
N SER A 151 0.86 -13.67 29.66
CA SER A 151 1.18 -12.48 30.45
C SER A 151 1.62 -12.87 31.87
N GLY A 152 2.06 -11.90 32.66
CA GLY A 152 2.49 -12.13 34.05
C GLY A 152 1.37 -12.50 35.03
N GLU A 153 0.10 -12.51 34.61
CA GLU A 153 -1.08 -12.89 35.43
C GLU A 153 -1.41 -14.40 35.36
N LEU A 154 -0.39 -15.24 35.18
CA LEU A 154 -0.54 -16.70 35.31
C LEU A 154 -0.89 -17.04 36.76
N HIS A 155 -1.78 -18.02 36.96
CA HIS A 155 -1.90 -18.64 38.27
C HIS A 155 -0.63 -19.44 38.53
N HIS A 156 0.13 -19.04 39.55
CA HIS A 156 1.47 -19.55 39.86
C HIS A 156 2.49 -19.24 38.75
N VAL A 157 3.14 -18.08 38.85
CA VAL A 157 4.19 -17.64 37.91
C VAL A 157 5.55 -18.28 38.24
N GLU A 158 5.69 -18.85 39.42
CA GLU A 158 6.92 -19.48 39.93
C GLU A 158 7.49 -20.57 38.99
N PRO A 159 6.68 -21.47 38.38
CA PRO A 159 7.19 -22.43 37.39
C PRO A 159 7.81 -21.76 36.16
N ALA A 160 7.27 -20.64 35.70
CA ALA A 160 7.83 -19.89 34.57
C ALA A 160 9.19 -19.29 34.90
N LEU A 161 9.35 -18.76 36.12
CA LEU A 161 10.60 -18.21 36.61
C LEU A 161 11.66 -19.31 36.81
N ASP A 162 11.28 -20.46 37.38
CA ASP A 162 12.15 -21.64 37.55
C ASP A 162 12.61 -22.18 36.19
N PHE A 163 11.72 -22.25 35.20
CA PHE A 163 12.06 -22.63 33.83
C PHE A 163 13.14 -21.73 33.24
N LEU A 164 12.95 -20.41 33.31
CA LEU A 164 13.91 -19.44 32.77
C LEU A 164 15.27 -19.51 33.49
N GLN A 165 15.27 -19.71 34.81
CA GLN A 165 16.50 -19.87 35.59
C GLN A 165 17.28 -21.13 35.23
N ARG A 166 16.59 -22.25 34.96
CA ARG A 166 17.25 -23.53 34.65
C ARG A 166 17.69 -23.64 33.19
N VAL A 167 16.88 -23.10 32.26
CA VAL A 167 17.15 -23.20 30.83
C VAL A 167 18.26 -22.25 30.38
N GLN A 168 18.30 -21.05 30.96
CA GLN A 168 19.22 -19.96 30.59
C GLN A 168 19.29 -19.74 29.07
N PRO A 169 18.16 -19.42 28.43
CA PRO A 169 18.09 -19.34 26.97
C PRO A 169 18.98 -18.22 26.43
N GLN A 170 19.56 -18.43 25.25
CA GLN A 170 20.32 -17.41 24.53
C GLN A 170 19.41 -16.31 23.98
N TYR A 171 18.21 -16.69 23.52
CA TYR A 171 17.19 -15.78 22.96
C TYR A 171 15.83 -16.03 23.61
N ILE A 172 15.05 -14.96 23.78
CA ILE A 172 13.67 -15.03 24.29
C ILE A 172 12.73 -14.39 23.28
N ILE A 173 11.73 -15.13 22.84
CA ILE A 173 10.59 -14.63 22.07
C ILE A 173 9.38 -14.68 23.00
N HIS A 174 8.81 -13.52 23.32
CA HIS A 174 7.69 -13.41 24.24
C HIS A 174 6.45 -12.87 23.53
N HIS A 175 5.46 -13.73 23.29
CA HIS A 175 4.13 -13.31 22.87
C HIS A 175 3.34 -12.87 24.11
N MET A 176 3.27 -11.55 24.29
CA MET A 176 2.60 -10.92 25.42
C MET A 176 1.13 -10.65 25.07
N ARG A 177 0.25 -10.93 26.02
CA ARG A 177 -1.17 -10.53 26.00
C ARG A 177 -1.45 -9.63 27.19
N ARG A 178 -2.63 -8.99 27.23
CA ARG A 178 -3.04 -8.17 28.38
C ARG A 178 -3.01 -8.94 29.73
N PRO A 179 -2.69 -8.26 30.84
CA PRO A 179 -2.22 -6.88 30.91
C PRO A 179 -0.79 -6.72 30.36
N LEU A 180 -0.56 -5.62 29.65
CA LEU A 180 0.75 -5.33 29.03
C LEU A 180 1.73 -4.71 30.03
N ALA A 181 3.02 -4.97 29.82
CA ALA A 181 4.16 -4.40 30.55
C ALA A 181 4.16 -4.61 32.08
N THR A 182 3.44 -5.61 32.59
CA THR A 182 3.27 -5.83 34.02
C THR A 182 3.47 -7.29 34.43
N GLY A 183 3.72 -7.51 35.72
CA GLY A 183 3.81 -8.83 36.34
C GLY A 183 5.24 -9.39 36.44
N LYS A 184 5.42 -10.34 37.36
CA LYS A 184 6.75 -10.87 37.72
C LYS A 184 7.50 -11.50 36.55
N LEU A 185 6.79 -12.12 35.62
CA LEU A 185 7.39 -12.70 34.41
C LEU A 185 8.02 -11.61 33.54
N TRP A 186 7.31 -10.50 33.32
CA TRP A 186 7.83 -9.38 32.54
C TRP A 186 9.04 -8.74 33.23
N ASP A 187 8.96 -8.51 34.54
CA ASP A 187 10.06 -7.95 35.31
C ASP A 187 11.33 -8.81 35.25
N ALA A 188 11.18 -10.14 35.12
CA ALA A 188 12.30 -11.05 34.99
C ALA A 188 12.98 -11.02 33.62
N ILE A 189 12.22 -10.79 32.53
CA ILE A 189 12.74 -10.90 31.15
C ILE A 189 13.01 -9.56 30.47
N ARG A 190 12.41 -8.45 30.90
CA ARG A 190 12.43 -7.15 30.19
C ARG A 190 13.82 -6.59 29.90
N ASN A 191 14.83 -7.02 30.65
CA ASN A 191 16.21 -6.60 30.48
C ASN A 191 16.99 -7.46 29.46
N GLY A 192 16.42 -8.58 29.00
CA GLY A 192 17.07 -9.57 28.15
C GLY A 192 17.36 -10.89 28.88
N PRO A 193 17.61 -11.99 28.15
CA PRO A 193 18.07 -13.24 28.73
C PRO A 193 19.39 -13.08 29.51
N ARG A 194 19.51 -13.85 30.59
CA ARG A 194 20.76 -14.08 31.32
C ARG A 194 21.36 -15.38 30.81
N THR A 195 22.46 -15.27 30.08
CA THR A 195 23.22 -16.44 29.59
C THR A 195 24.09 -17.02 30.71
N SER A 196 24.67 -18.20 30.46
CA SER A 196 25.45 -18.96 31.45
C SER A 196 26.68 -18.24 32.01
N ASP A 197 27.16 -17.21 31.29
CA ASP A 197 28.23 -16.28 31.68
C ASP A 197 27.76 -15.15 32.61
N GLY A 198 26.46 -15.08 32.92
CA GLY A 198 25.86 -14.10 33.83
C GLY A 198 25.66 -12.71 33.22
N VAL A 199 26.02 -12.53 31.94
CA VAL A 199 25.82 -11.29 31.20
C VAL A 199 24.37 -11.21 30.71
N VAL A 200 23.80 -10.01 30.78
CA VAL A 200 22.46 -9.75 30.23
C VAL A 200 22.63 -9.29 28.77
N HIS A 201 21.90 -9.93 27.85
CA HIS A 201 21.88 -9.56 26.43
C HIS A 201 20.51 -8.99 26.04
N PRO A 202 20.29 -7.66 26.14
CA PRO A 202 19.00 -7.07 25.82
C PRO A 202 18.52 -7.38 24.40
N ASP A 203 19.38 -7.25 23.40
CA ASP A 203 19.04 -7.40 21.98
C ASP A 203 18.54 -8.80 21.60
N HIS A 204 18.67 -9.76 22.52
CA HIS A 204 18.19 -11.12 22.37
C HIS A 204 16.74 -11.34 22.84
N LEU A 205 16.06 -10.27 23.28
CA LEU A 205 14.63 -10.28 23.58
C LEU A 205 13.83 -9.74 22.39
N ALA A 206 12.82 -10.51 21.97
CA ALA A 206 11.78 -10.09 21.04
C ALA A 206 10.41 -10.22 21.68
N VAL A 207 9.62 -9.15 21.68
CA VAL A 207 8.27 -9.12 22.25
C VAL A 207 7.26 -8.96 21.12
N ILE A 208 6.30 -9.88 21.03
CA ILE A 208 5.21 -9.84 20.06
C ILE A 208 3.93 -9.44 20.79
N ILE A 209 3.26 -8.40 20.30
CA ILE A 209 1.96 -7.93 20.79
C ILE A 209 1.02 -7.61 19.64
N ASP A 210 -0.28 -7.64 19.90
CA ASP A 210 -1.29 -7.18 18.96
C ASP A 210 -1.67 -5.72 19.26
N ALA A 211 -1.87 -4.90 18.22
CA ALA A 211 -2.24 -3.49 18.34
C ALA A 211 -3.56 -3.29 19.12
N GLU A 212 -4.44 -4.29 19.10
CA GLU A 212 -5.68 -4.29 19.87
C GLU A 212 -5.44 -4.32 21.38
N ASP A 213 -4.38 -4.98 21.84
CA ASP A 213 -4.00 -4.96 23.25
C ASP A 213 -3.44 -3.59 23.66
N LEU A 214 -2.72 -2.90 22.76
CA LEU A 214 -2.29 -1.50 23.00
C LEU A 214 -3.49 -0.54 23.09
N ARG A 215 -4.45 -0.66 22.17
CA ARG A 215 -5.69 0.15 22.20
C ARG A 215 -6.48 -0.07 23.48
N ALA A 216 -6.62 -1.33 23.89
CA ALA A 216 -7.36 -1.66 25.10
C ALA A 216 -6.64 -1.24 26.39
N GLU A 217 -5.33 -0.97 26.35
CA GLU A 217 -4.57 -0.35 27.43
C GLU A 217 -4.54 1.20 27.34
N GLY A 218 -5.34 1.77 26.44
CA GLY A 218 -5.58 3.22 26.34
C GLY A 218 -4.67 3.97 25.36
N ILE A 219 -3.93 3.28 24.48
CA ILE A 219 -3.18 3.96 23.42
C ILE A 219 -4.12 4.29 22.26
N SER A 220 -4.19 5.56 21.89
CA SER A 220 -4.96 6.06 20.75
C SER A 220 -4.29 5.68 19.42
N LEU A 221 -4.55 4.47 18.92
CA LEU A 221 -4.15 4.05 17.58
C LEU A 221 -5.37 4.03 16.66
N SER A 222 -5.31 4.75 15.53
CA SER A 222 -6.31 4.66 14.47
C SER A 222 -6.52 3.22 13.99
N ARG A 223 -7.70 2.97 13.44
CA ARG A 223 -8.07 1.71 12.79
C ARG A 223 -8.36 1.97 11.34
N SER A 224 -7.93 1.05 10.49
CA SER A 224 -8.39 0.90 9.09
C SER A 224 -8.14 2.07 8.14
N LEU A 225 -7.77 3.29 8.56
CA LEU A 225 -7.68 4.47 7.69
C LEU A 225 -6.57 4.39 6.63
N SER A 226 -5.32 4.51 7.06
CA SER A 226 -4.12 4.44 6.22
C SER A 226 -2.94 3.93 7.06
N TRP A 227 -1.95 3.33 6.42
CA TRP A 227 -0.75 2.91 7.12
C TRP A 227 0.03 4.10 7.67
N GLU A 228 0.05 5.22 6.93
CA GLU A 228 0.63 6.48 7.37
C GLU A 228 0.03 6.96 8.70
N GLN A 229 -1.30 7.06 8.78
CA GLN A 229 -1.97 7.50 10.01
C GLN A 229 -1.68 6.55 11.17
N THR A 230 -1.71 5.23 10.94
CA THR A 230 -1.39 4.24 11.97
C THR A 230 0.04 4.40 12.49
N THR A 231 1.02 4.63 11.61
CA THR A 231 2.41 4.87 12.03
C THR A 231 2.62 6.20 12.71
N GLU A 232 1.91 7.25 12.29
CA GLU A 232 1.98 8.53 12.96
C GLU A 232 1.38 8.47 14.38
N ASP A 233 0.22 7.82 14.53
CA ASP A 233 -0.39 7.60 15.84
C ASP A 233 0.52 6.75 16.73
N PHE A 234 1.16 5.73 16.16
CA PHE A 234 2.14 4.91 16.87
C PHE A 234 3.29 5.78 17.39
N VAL A 235 3.92 6.61 16.55
CA VAL A 235 5.03 7.48 17.00
C VAL A 235 4.55 8.51 18.04
N ARG A 236 3.37 9.11 17.85
CA ARG A 236 2.85 10.18 18.73
C ARG A 236 2.35 9.66 20.08
N HIS A 237 1.79 8.46 20.13
CA HIS A 237 1.03 7.97 21.30
C HIS A 237 1.68 6.81 22.04
N LEU A 238 2.70 6.15 21.48
CA LEU A 238 3.33 5.01 22.14
C LEU A 238 4.07 5.41 23.45
N GLY A 239 4.41 6.69 23.66
CA GLY A 239 5.30 7.15 24.73
C GLY A 239 4.71 7.94 25.92
N SER A 240 3.40 7.95 26.19
CA SER A 240 2.82 8.94 27.12
C SER A 240 2.24 8.46 28.45
N ASN A 241 2.15 7.15 28.72
CA ASN A 241 1.36 6.66 29.86
C ASN A 241 2.19 6.12 31.05
N GLY A 242 3.53 6.15 31.00
CA GLY A 242 4.44 5.73 32.09
C GLY A 242 4.48 4.22 32.37
N ARG A 243 3.34 3.54 32.25
CA ARG A 243 3.18 2.10 32.47
C ARG A 243 3.82 1.27 31.35
N LEU A 244 3.79 1.78 30.12
CA LEU A 244 4.26 1.05 28.93
C LEU A 244 5.72 1.37 28.58
N ASP A 245 6.41 2.22 29.35
CA ASP A 245 7.78 2.67 29.10
C ASP A 245 8.76 1.50 28.91
N THR A 246 8.56 0.42 29.69
CA THR A 246 9.38 -0.80 29.57
C THR A 246 9.14 -1.57 28.27
N LEU A 247 7.96 -1.45 27.65
CA LEU A 247 7.67 -1.98 26.31
C LEU A 247 8.21 -1.08 25.22
N VAL A 248 8.09 0.26 25.36
CA VAL A 248 8.64 1.20 24.38
C VAL A 248 10.15 1.05 24.28
N THR A 249 10.83 0.89 25.42
CA THR A 249 12.29 0.68 25.49
C THR A 249 12.72 -0.75 25.18
N CYS A 250 11.81 -1.61 24.73
CA CYS A 250 12.12 -2.98 24.32
C CYS A 250 13.03 -2.96 23.08
N PRO A 251 14.11 -3.78 23.06
CA PRO A 251 15.06 -3.80 21.95
C PRO A 251 14.45 -4.32 20.65
N ASN A 252 13.54 -5.30 20.72
CA ASN A 252 12.75 -5.72 19.56
C ASN A 252 11.28 -5.84 19.97
N LEU A 253 10.50 -4.80 19.67
CA LEU A 253 9.04 -4.82 19.82
C LEU A 253 8.40 -5.05 18.46
N ILE A 254 7.59 -6.11 18.33
CA ILE A 254 6.87 -6.50 17.12
C ILE A 254 5.39 -6.28 17.40
N VAL A 255 4.83 -5.21 16.85
CA VAL A 255 3.42 -4.84 17.02
C VAL A 255 2.64 -5.24 15.78
N ARG A 256 1.68 -6.14 15.92
CA ARG A 256 0.86 -6.66 14.82
C ARG A 256 -0.44 -5.87 14.68
N PHE A 257 -0.74 -5.47 13.45
CA PHE A 257 -1.99 -4.85 13.03
C PHE A 257 -2.75 -5.86 12.17
N GLY A 258 -3.44 -6.78 12.85
CA GLY A 258 -4.07 -7.93 12.21
C GLY A 258 -3.09 -8.83 11.47
N ASN A 259 -3.46 -9.24 10.25
CA ASN A 259 -2.61 -10.00 9.32
C ASN A 259 -2.10 -9.12 8.17
N GLN A 260 -2.33 -7.81 8.24
CA GLN A 260 -2.09 -6.86 7.15
C GLN A 260 -0.88 -5.96 7.37
N GLY A 261 -0.44 -5.74 8.61
CA GLY A 261 0.74 -4.95 8.88
C GLY A 261 1.39 -5.21 10.23
N ILE A 262 2.66 -4.86 10.33
CA ILE A 262 3.52 -5.06 11.51
C ILE A 262 4.47 -3.87 11.64
N ILE A 263 4.59 -3.32 12.84
CA ILE A 263 5.63 -2.35 13.18
C ILE A 263 6.69 -3.05 14.01
N HIS A 264 7.93 -3.02 13.53
CA HIS A 264 9.11 -3.40 14.30
C HIS A 264 9.75 -2.14 14.90
N HIS A 265 9.62 -1.98 16.21
CA HIS A 265 10.20 -0.87 16.96
C HIS A 265 11.42 -1.33 17.76
N ARG A 266 12.50 -0.55 17.71
CA ARG A 266 13.73 -0.75 18.48
C ARG A 266 13.94 0.42 19.42
N GLY A 267 13.44 0.28 20.64
CA GLY A 267 13.37 1.38 21.60
C GLY A 267 14.70 1.88 22.14
N ARG A 268 15.73 1.02 22.20
CA ARG A 268 17.01 1.35 22.83
C ARG A 268 17.96 2.14 21.93
N ASP A 269 17.89 1.89 20.62
CA ASP A 269 18.85 2.42 19.67
C ASP A 269 18.45 3.79 19.10
N ALA A 270 17.31 4.34 19.56
CA ALA A 270 16.67 5.53 18.98
C ALA A 270 16.55 5.47 17.44
N THR A 271 16.54 4.25 16.87
CA THR A 271 16.42 4.03 15.43
C THR A 271 14.97 4.13 15.01
N ASP A 272 14.77 4.66 13.80
CA ASP A 272 13.46 4.70 13.16
C ASP A 272 12.82 3.30 13.12
N PRO A 273 11.57 3.14 13.60
CA PRO A 273 10.83 1.90 13.50
C PRO A 273 10.64 1.50 12.04
N LYS A 274 10.47 0.20 11.77
CA LYS A 274 10.23 -0.32 10.43
C LYS A 274 8.80 -0.84 10.31
N LEU A 275 8.05 -0.30 9.34
CA LEU A 275 6.73 -0.81 8.97
C LEU A 275 6.87 -1.92 7.94
N TYR A 276 6.15 -3.02 8.14
CA TYR A 276 5.88 -4.05 7.14
C TYR A 276 4.38 -4.02 6.88
N PHE A 277 3.95 -3.89 5.63
CA PHE A 277 2.53 -3.73 5.31
C PHE A 277 2.16 -4.38 3.99
N HIS A 278 0.90 -4.80 3.90
CA HIS A 278 0.31 -5.26 2.65
C HIS A 278 -0.07 -4.06 1.78
N PRO A 279 0.44 -3.93 0.54
CA PRO A 279 0.20 -2.74 -0.30
C PRO A 279 -1.26 -2.52 -0.74
N ARG A 280 -2.11 -3.53 -0.60
CA ARG A 280 -3.54 -3.49 -1.02
C ARG A 280 -4.54 -3.70 0.10
N GLU A 281 -4.04 -3.95 1.32
CA GLU A 281 -4.89 -4.18 2.48
C GLU A 281 -4.47 -3.18 3.58
N VAL A 282 -5.45 -2.63 4.29
CA VAL A 282 -5.25 -1.89 5.54
C VAL A 282 -5.70 -2.78 6.69
N GLU A 283 -5.40 -2.36 7.92
CA GLU A 283 -5.90 -3.06 9.10
C GLU A 283 -7.42 -3.26 8.97
N SER A 284 -7.86 -4.51 9.15
CA SER A 284 -9.28 -4.84 9.13
C SER A 284 -9.75 -5.09 10.56
N TYR A 285 -10.73 -4.31 11.01
CA TYR A 285 -11.42 -4.56 12.26
C TYR A 285 -12.41 -5.71 12.06
N ASN A 286 -12.16 -6.88 12.64
CA ASN A 286 -13.10 -8.00 12.53
C ASN A 286 -13.17 -8.80 13.84
N SER A 287 -14.27 -8.61 14.57
CA SER A 287 -14.60 -9.38 15.78
C SER A 287 -15.77 -10.35 15.60
N ALA A 288 -16.35 -10.50 14.40
CA ALA A 288 -17.51 -11.38 14.17
C ALA A 288 -17.50 -12.05 12.78
N ALA A 289 -17.67 -13.39 12.79
CA ALA A 289 -17.84 -14.33 11.67
C ALA A 289 -16.76 -14.37 10.56
N GLY A 290 -16.23 -15.57 10.27
CA GLY A 290 -15.35 -15.89 9.13
C GLY A 290 -13.85 -16.01 9.43
N HIS A 291 -13.34 -15.35 10.46
CA HIS A 291 -11.90 -15.29 10.77
C HIS A 291 -11.40 -16.41 11.66
N MET A 292 -10.15 -16.83 11.47
CA MET A 292 -9.53 -17.86 12.30
C MET A 292 -9.14 -17.36 13.69
N ILE A 293 -9.13 -18.26 14.68
CA ILE A 293 -8.54 -18.02 16.00
C ILE A 293 -7.06 -18.39 16.00
N GLU A 294 -6.32 -17.93 17.03
CA GLU A 294 -4.91 -18.27 17.27
C GLU A 294 -3.92 -17.86 16.15
N LEU A 295 -4.29 -16.84 15.36
CA LEU A 295 -3.43 -16.25 14.33
C LEU A 295 -2.09 -15.71 14.88
N THR A 296 -2.09 -15.14 16.09
CA THR A 296 -0.86 -14.67 16.76
C THR A 296 0.07 -15.82 17.12
N SER A 297 -0.47 -16.99 17.42
CA SER A 297 0.30 -18.21 17.69
C SER A 297 0.92 -18.74 16.41
N ALA A 298 0.17 -18.78 15.31
CA ALA A 298 0.71 -19.09 13.98
C ALA A 298 1.86 -18.14 13.57
N PHE A 299 1.64 -16.84 13.76
CA PHE A 299 2.66 -15.81 13.53
C PHE A 299 3.91 -16.07 14.38
N THR A 300 3.74 -16.33 15.68
CA THR A 300 4.84 -16.56 16.62
C THR A 300 5.67 -17.79 16.23
N ALA A 301 5.03 -18.86 15.77
CA ALA A 301 5.72 -20.05 15.27
C ALA A 301 6.55 -19.74 14.02
N GLY A 302 5.98 -19.06 13.02
CA GLY A 302 6.72 -18.63 11.84
C GLY A 302 7.86 -17.65 12.16
N PHE A 303 7.62 -16.72 13.10
CA PHE A 303 8.61 -15.75 13.56
C PHE A 303 9.83 -16.41 14.22
N ALA A 304 9.60 -17.43 15.03
CA ALA A 304 10.67 -18.17 15.70
C ALA A 304 11.64 -18.86 14.72
N LEU A 305 11.19 -19.18 13.50
CA LEU A 305 12.05 -19.74 12.46
C LEU A 305 13.08 -18.73 11.92
N GLY A 306 12.89 -17.43 12.14
CA GLY A 306 13.95 -16.42 11.92
C GLY A 306 15.16 -16.60 12.82
N PHE A 307 15.02 -17.39 13.89
CA PHE A 307 16.05 -17.74 14.86
C PHE A 307 16.58 -19.17 14.67
N ALA A 308 16.10 -19.89 13.64
CA ALA A 308 16.47 -21.28 13.37
C ALA A 308 17.83 -21.43 12.65
N ASP A 309 18.18 -20.48 11.79
CA ASP A 309 19.36 -20.56 10.92
C ASP A 309 20.71 -20.40 11.67
N ALA A 310 21.79 -20.94 11.09
CA ALA A 310 23.14 -20.91 11.67
C ALA A 310 23.76 -19.49 11.78
N SER A 311 23.19 -18.48 11.10
CA SER A 311 23.60 -17.08 11.20
C SER A 311 23.01 -16.40 12.44
N LEU A 312 23.36 -15.14 12.69
CA LEU A 312 22.63 -14.29 13.63
C LEU A 312 21.13 -14.29 13.29
N PRO A 313 20.22 -14.26 14.29
CA PRO A 313 18.79 -14.22 14.04
C PRO A 313 18.39 -13.08 13.11
N SER A 314 17.52 -13.38 12.15
CA SER A 314 16.98 -12.39 11.22
C SER A 314 15.54 -12.06 11.60
N ILE A 315 15.35 -10.91 12.24
CA ILE A 315 14.02 -10.40 12.60
C ILE A 315 13.16 -10.17 11.35
N ASP A 316 13.73 -9.63 10.26
CA ASP A 316 13.01 -9.42 9.00
C ASP A 316 12.49 -10.75 8.43
N ARG A 317 13.35 -11.78 8.38
CA ARG A 317 12.94 -13.11 7.93
C ARG A 317 11.90 -13.73 8.86
N GLY A 318 12.07 -13.60 10.18
CA GLY A 318 11.09 -14.04 11.17
C GLY A 318 9.73 -13.39 10.93
N ILE A 319 9.67 -12.06 10.78
CA ILE A 319 8.44 -11.33 10.51
C ILE A 319 7.76 -11.86 9.24
N ARG A 320 8.51 -12.03 8.15
CA ARG A 320 7.96 -12.52 6.87
C ARG A 320 7.44 -13.96 6.94
N LEU A 321 8.15 -14.86 7.64
CA LEU A 321 7.69 -16.24 7.88
C LEU A 321 6.48 -16.27 8.81
N GLY A 322 6.44 -15.42 9.83
CA GLY A 322 5.29 -15.25 10.71
C GLY A 322 4.05 -14.77 9.95
N ILE A 323 4.20 -13.78 9.06
CA ILE A 323 3.09 -13.31 8.21
C ILE A 323 2.57 -14.45 7.33
N SER A 324 3.45 -15.19 6.65
CA SER A 324 3.06 -16.34 5.83
C SER A 324 2.26 -17.36 6.65
N ALA A 325 2.77 -17.79 7.82
CA ALA A 325 2.09 -18.76 8.65
C ALA A 325 0.69 -18.30 9.12
N ALA A 326 0.56 -17.03 9.53
CA ALA A 326 -0.73 -16.49 9.97
C ALA A 326 -1.74 -16.34 8.81
N ARG A 327 -1.30 -15.87 7.64
CA ARG A 327 -2.16 -15.73 6.46
C ARG A 327 -2.61 -17.07 5.90
N ASP A 328 -1.73 -18.07 5.87
CA ASP A 328 -2.07 -19.41 5.41
C ASP A 328 -3.09 -20.07 6.37
N MET A 329 -2.92 -19.89 7.68
CA MET A 329 -3.92 -20.33 8.66
C MET A 329 -5.27 -19.68 8.42
N ASP A 330 -5.29 -18.35 8.25
CA ASP A 330 -6.52 -17.59 8.04
C ASP A 330 -7.19 -17.90 6.70
N THR A 331 -6.42 -18.23 5.65
CA THR A 331 -6.95 -18.57 4.32
C THR A 331 -7.59 -19.95 4.30
N ASN A 332 -6.97 -20.94 4.95
CA ASN A 332 -7.45 -22.32 4.90
C ASN A 332 -8.61 -22.58 5.87
N GLY A 333 -8.67 -21.89 7.01
CA GLY A 333 -9.65 -22.19 8.05
C GLY A 333 -9.28 -23.47 8.82
N PHE A 334 -10.24 -24.03 9.55
CA PHE A 334 -10.09 -25.36 10.16
C PHE A 334 -10.28 -26.45 9.09
N VAL A 335 -9.44 -27.47 9.10
CA VAL A 335 -9.49 -28.61 8.17
C VAL A 335 -9.77 -29.90 8.92
N THR A 336 -10.40 -30.86 8.26
CA THR A 336 -10.68 -32.17 8.86
C THR A 336 -9.41 -33.00 8.98
N THR A 337 -9.10 -33.50 10.17
CA THR A 337 -7.96 -34.40 10.39
C THR A 337 -8.29 -35.85 10.09
N ALA A 338 -7.33 -36.61 9.56
CA ALA A 338 -7.50 -38.03 9.27
C ALA A 338 -7.67 -38.89 10.54
N ASP A 339 -7.10 -38.44 11.66
CA ASP A 339 -7.03 -39.21 12.91
C ASP A 339 -8.39 -39.39 13.59
N ASP A 340 -9.18 -38.32 13.67
CA ASP A 340 -10.46 -38.29 14.38
C ASP A 340 -11.62 -37.75 13.53
N SER A 341 -11.38 -37.46 12.25
CA SER A 341 -12.36 -36.90 11.30
C SER A 341 -13.04 -35.61 11.80
N ALA A 342 -12.41 -34.88 12.72
CA ALA A 342 -12.93 -33.66 13.30
C ALA A 342 -12.11 -32.42 12.86
N PRO A 343 -12.68 -31.20 12.92
CA PRO A 343 -11.96 -29.98 12.56
C PRO A 343 -10.71 -29.75 13.43
N ASN A 344 -9.60 -29.38 12.81
CA ASN A 344 -8.34 -29.01 13.47
C ASN A 344 -7.65 -27.86 12.72
N TYR A 345 -6.65 -27.24 13.35
CA TYR A 345 -5.81 -26.24 12.72
C TYR A 345 -5.09 -26.84 11.50
N PRO A 346 -4.90 -26.07 10.40
CA PRO A 346 -4.33 -26.56 9.15
C PRO A 346 -2.80 -26.64 9.18
N ILE A 347 -2.25 -27.33 10.20
CA ILE A 347 -0.82 -27.38 10.50
C ILE A 347 0.01 -27.88 9.30
N THR A 348 -0.40 -28.99 8.69
CA THR A 348 0.30 -29.58 7.54
C THR A 348 0.36 -28.61 6.36
N HIS A 349 -0.78 -27.98 6.01
CA HIS A 349 -0.87 -27.01 4.93
C HIS A 349 0.04 -25.80 5.16
N ILE A 350 0.03 -25.23 6.38
CA ILE A 350 0.89 -24.11 6.75
C ILE A 350 2.36 -24.47 6.55
N VAL A 351 2.79 -25.61 7.09
CA VAL A 351 4.21 -26.03 7.03
C VAL A 351 4.64 -26.38 5.60
N GLU A 352 3.74 -26.85 4.74
CA GLU A 352 3.98 -27.10 3.31
C GLU A 352 4.14 -25.84 2.48
N GLN A 353 3.33 -24.81 2.75
CA GLN A 353 3.34 -23.56 1.98
C GLN A 353 4.27 -22.49 2.57
N LEU A 354 4.82 -22.73 3.77
CA LEU A 354 5.66 -21.78 4.47
C LEU A 354 6.83 -21.27 3.62
N ALA A 355 6.79 -19.98 3.30
CA ALA A 355 7.79 -19.28 2.52
C ALA A 355 8.01 -17.86 3.06
N VAL A 356 9.12 -17.24 2.67
CA VAL A 356 9.37 -15.82 3.00
C VAL A 356 8.37 -14.97 2.20
N GLU A 357 7.47 -14.29 2.91
CA GLU A 357 6.44 -13.46 2.29
C GLU A 357 7.06 -12.26 1.54
N LYS A 358 6.91 -12.27 0.20
CA LYS A 358 7.44 -11.24 -0.71
C LYS A 358 6.42 -10.11 -0.98
N ARG A 359 5.11 -10.36 -0.82
CA ARG A 359 4.05 -9.39 -1.14
C ARG A 359 4.01 -8.18 -0.21
N PHE A 360 4.55 -8.32 0.99
CA PHE A 360 4.62 -7.23 1.96
C PHE A 360 5.77 -6.28 1.62
N SER A 361 5.41 -5.01 1.49
CA SER A 361 6.36 -3.90 1.44
C SER A 361 6.91 -3.59 2.82
N SER A 362 8.07 -2.95 2.85
CA SER A 362 8.62 -2.42 4.10
C SER A 362 9.22 -1.03 3.92
N VAL A 363 9.02 -0.16 4.91
CA VAL A 363 9.50 1.22 4.91
C VAL A 363 9.98 1.63 6.31
N SER A 364 10.97 2.53 6.37
CA SER A 364 11.42 3.15 7.62
C SER A 364 10.45 4.26 8.02
N ILE A 365 10.03 4.30 9.27
CA ILE A 365 9.11 5.31 9.81
C ILE A 365 9.94 6.46 10.39
N PRO A 366 9.93 7.67 9.79
CA PRO A 366 10.82 8.76 10.19
C PRO A 366 10.31 9.44 11.48
N SER A 367 10.62 8.87 12.63
CA SER A 367 10.06 9.26 13.93
C SER A 367 10.39 10.72 14.28
N GLY A 368 11.60 11.16 13.93
CA GLY A 368 12.06 12.54 14.15
C GLY A 368 11.22 13.57 13.36
N ARG A 369 10.90 13.27 12.10
CA ARG A 369 10.08 14.15 11.23
C ARG A 369 8.61 14.15 11.66
N ILE A 370 8.07 12.99 11.98
CA ILE A 370 6.68 12.88 12.47
C ILE A 370 6.52 13.66 13.78
N SER A 371 7.51 13.57 14.68
CA SER A 371 7.51 14.30 15.96
C SER A 371 7.66 15.82 15.79
N SER A 372 8.36 16.30 14.76
CA SER A 372 8.47 17.74 14.46
C SER A 372 7.23 18.33 13.79
N GLY A 373 6.27 17.48 13.38
CA GLY A 373 5.07 17.89 12.65
C GLY A 373 5.27 17.96 11.12
N ASP A 374 6.40 17.45 10.60
CA ASP A 374 6.62 17.35 9.17
C ASP A 374 5.67 16.33 8.55
N SER A 375 5.12 16.65 7.37
CA SER A 375 4.32 15.68 6.61
C SER A 375 5.20 14.58 6.01
N TRP A 376 4.78 13.33 6.18
CA TRP A 376 5.39 12.16 5.56
C TRP A 376 4.33 11.31 4.87
N ASN A 377 4.71 10.66 3.77
CA ASN A 377 3.86 9.73 3.05
C ASN A 377 4.69 8.54 2.55
N ILE A 378 4.08 7.35 2.49
CA ILE A 378 4.80 6.13 2.08
C ILE A 378 5.12 6.19 0.57
N PHE A 379 4.28 6.84 -0.22
CA PHE A 379 4.46 6.96 -1.67
C PHE A 379 5.85 7.54 -2.03
N ASP A 380 6.28 8.62 -1.39
CA ASP A 380 7.56 9.29 -1.64
C ASP A 380 8.78 8.43 -1.22
N GLU A 381 8.60 7.51 -0.28
CA GLU A 381 9.66 6.60 0.19
C GLU A 381 9.82 5.38 -0.71
N VAL A 382 8.70 4.86 -1.24
CA VAL A 382 8.69 3.62 -2.05
C VAL A 382 8.71 3.87 -3.54
N THR A 383 8.51 5.12 -3.99
CA THR A 383 8.49 5.49 -5.41
C THR A 383 9.51 6.57 -5.77
N GLY A 384 9.70 6.75 -7.07
CA GLY A 384 10.59 7.76 -7.65
C GLY A 384 9.89 9.08 -7.96
N ASP A 385 10.29 9.71 -9.05
CA ASP A 385 9.66 10.92 -9.57
C ASP A 385 8.15 10.66 -9.86
N PRO A 386 7.21 11.40 -9.23
CA PRO A 386 5.78 11.23 -9.46
C PRO A 386 5.38 11.35 -10.94
N ALA A 387 6.09 12.15 -11.73
CA ALA A 387 5.84 12.25 -13.17
C ALA A 387 6.23 10.97 -13.93
N GLU A 388 7.31 10.30 -13.51
CA GLU A 388 7.69 8.98 -14.03
C GLU A 388 6.71 7.90 -13.62
N VAL A 389 6.31 7.89 -12.34
CA VAL A 389 5.30 6.96 -11.83
C VAL A 389 3.99 7.14 -12.60
N ALA A 390 3.56 8.38 -12.83
CA ALA A 390 2.39 8.70 -13.64
C ALA A 390 2.50 8.15 -15.08
N ARG A 391 3.67 8.29 -15.73
CA ARG A 391 3.91 7.70 -17.05
C ARG A 391 3.78 6.18 -17.04
N GLN A 392 4.36 5.51 -16.06
CA GLN A 392 4.30 4.06 -15.91
C GLN A 392 2.89 3.56 -15.59
N ILE A 393 2.13 4.30 -14.78
CA ILE A 393 0.70 4.02 -14.54
C ILE A 393 -0.07 4.03 -15.86
N VAL A 394 0.10 5.06 -16.71
CA VAL A 394 -0.61 5.11 -17.99
C VAL A 394 -0.15 4.03 -18.95
N THR A 395 1.15 3.77 -19.07
CA THR A 395 1.70 2.82 -20.05
C THR A 395 1.57 1.37 -19.60
N SER A 396 2.11 1.02 -18.43
CA SER A 396 2.23 -0.36 -17.91
C SER A 396 1.10 -0.75 -16.96
N GLY A 397 0.38 0.23 -16.40
CA GLY A 397 -0.76 0.00 -15.53
C GLY A 397 -0.44 0.23 -14.06
N ALA A 398 -1.49 0.62 -13.31
CA ALA A 398 -1.37 0.97 -11.90
C ALA A 398 -0.96 -0.22 -11.02
N GLU A 399 -1.45 -1.43 -11.29
CA GLU A 399 -1.16 -2.59 -10.43
C GLU A 399 0.32 -2.97 -10.41
N LYS A 400 0.96 -3.00 -11.59
CA LYS A 400 2.39 -3.26 -11.70
C LYS A 400 3.23 -2.11 -11.14
N THR A 401 2.87 -0.88 -11.47
CA THR A 401 3.65 0.32 -11.09
C THR A 401 3.59 0.60 -9.59
N LEU A 402 2.43 0.39 -8.97
CA LEU A 402 2.17 0.69 -7.56
C LEU A 402 2.19 -0.56 -6.70
N LEU A 403 2.90 -1.61 -7.12
CA LEU A 403 2.95 -2.90 -6.42
C LEU A 403 3.40 -2.75 -4.97
N ARG A 404 4.35 -1.84 -4.72
CA ARG A 404 4.92 -1.58 -3.39
C ARG A 404 4.24 -0.45 -2.61
N CYS A 405 3.32 0.28 -3.23
CA CYS A 405 2.64 1.45 -2.63
C CYS A 405 1.34 1.06 -1.93
N PRO A 406 1.00 1.67 -0.79
CA PRO A 406 -0.35 1.59 -0.26
C PRO A 406 -1.35 2.15 -1.29
N ALA A 407 -2.23 1.29 -1.77
CA ALA A 407 -3.35 1.69 -2.60
C ALA A 407 -4.60 0.92 -2.20
N GLN A 408 -5.73 1.60 -2.19
CA GLN A 408 -7.02 1.02 -1.82
C GLN A 408 -7.98 1.04 -3.00
N ARG A 409 -8.78 -0.02 -3.11
CA ARG A 409 -9.75 -0.18 -4.20
C ARG A 409 -11.18 -0.17 -3.66
N PHE A 410 -12.00 0.69 -4.24
CA PHE A 410 -13.42 0.83 -3.94
C PHE A 410 -14.19 0.64 -5.26
N GLY A 411 -14.78 -0.54 -5.49
CA GLY A 411 -15.26 -0.90 -6.83
C GLY A 411 -14.09 -0.94 -7.83
N ASP A 412 -14.19 -0.17 -8.91
CA ASP A 412 -13.12 0.05 -9.90
C ASP A 412 -12.27 1.32 -9.61
N LEU A 413 -12.57 2.08 -8.56
CA LEU A 413 -11.77 3.24 -8.14
C LEU A 413 -10.55 2.76 -7.36
N LEU A 414 -9.35 2.98 -7.91
CA LEU A 414 -8.08 2.81 -7.21
C LEU A 414 -7.62 4.18 -6.68
N SER A 415 -7.46 4.29 -5.37
CA SER A 415 -6.95 5.48 -4.69
C SER A 415 -5.57 5.22 -4.09
N VAL A 416 -4.67 6.19 -4.25
CA VAL A 416 -3.25 6.12 -3.84
C VAL A 416 -2.89 7.31 -2.95
N GLU A 417 -3.63 8.40 -3.02
CA GLU A 417 -3.38 9.57 -2.19
C GLU A 417 -3.94 9.37 -0.79
N ARG A 418 -3.11 9.59 0.24
CA ARG A 418 -3.46 9.37 1.65
C ARG A 418 -4.79 10.02 2.04
N SER A 419 -4.97 11.32 1.77
CA SER A 419 -6.16 12.08 2.16
C SER A 419 -7.44 11.53 1.53
N GLU A 420 -7.38 11.12 0.26
CA GLU A 420 -8.50 10.50 -0.45
C GLU A 420 -8.80 9.12 0.13
N GLN A 421 -7.78 8.29 0.34
CA GLN A 421 -7.92 6.95 0.96
C GLN A 421 -8.58 7.02 2.34
N GLU A 422 -8.09 7.91 3.22
CA GLU A 422 -8.61 8.06 4.58
C GLU A 422 -10.07 8.53 4.56
N SER A 423 -10.42 9.51 3.73
CA SER A 423 -11.80 10.00 3.63
C SER A 423 -12.76 8.94 3.06
N LEU A 424 -12.35 8.20 2.03
CA LEU A 424 -13.15 7.11 1.45
C LEU A 424 -13.37 6.00 2.46
N ARG A 425 -12.30 5.59 3.15
CA ARG A 425 -12.36 4.51 4.13
C ARG A 425 -13.18 4.89 5.36
N ALA A 426 -13.03 6.11 5.89
CA ALA A 426 -13.85 6.60 6.99
C ALA A 426 -15.35 6.54 6.65
N VAL A 427 -15.71 6.86 5.40
CA VAL A 427 -17.10 6.73 4.92
C VAL A 427 -17.52 5.27 4.78
N VAL A 428 -16.69 4.40 4.21
CA VAL A 428 -17.01 2.97 4.08
C VAL A 428 -17.23 2.33 5.44
N ASP A 429 -16.34 2.58 6.40
CA ASP A 429 -16.43 2.04 7.75
C ASP A 429 -17.69 2.56 8.46
N ALA A 430 -17.99 3.86 8.34
CA ALA A 430 -19.22 4.45 8.90
C ALA A 430 -20.50 3.87 8.28
N VAL A 431 -20.52 3.61 6.98
CA VAL A 431 -21.66 2.97 6.30
C VAL A 431 -21.82 1.52 6.74
N GLN A 432 -20.74 0.75 6.75
CA GLN A 432 -20.77 -0.67 7.14
C GLN A 432 -21.25 -0.84 8.58
N GLU A 433 -20.78 -0.01 9.50
CA GLU A 433 -21.23 -0.06 10.89
C GLU A 433 -22.74 0.18 11.02
N ARG A 434 -23.28 1.17 10.28
CA ARG A 434 -24.72 1.46 10.28
C ARG A 434 -25.56 0.36 9.65
N LEU A 435 -25.04 -0.29 8.60
CA LEU A 435 -25.69 -1.45 7.99
C LEU A 435 -25.75 -2.64 8.97
N ASN A 436 -24.67 -2.89 9.71
CA ASN A 436 -24.60 -3.95 10.72
C ASN A 436 -25.53 -3.72 11.92
N PHE A 437 -25.74 -2.46 12.31
CA PHE A 437 -26.65 -2.10 13.41
C PHE A 437 -28.13 -2.03 13.01
N GLU A 438 -28.50 -2.36 11.76
CA GLU A 438 -29.87 -2.27 11.23
C GLU A 438 -30.56 -0.94 11.58
N THR A 439 -29.84 0.19 11.40
CA THR A 439 -30.39 1.50 11.77
C THR A 439 -31.59 1.87 10.89
N ALA A 440 -32.68 2.36 11.48
CA ALA A 440 -33.89 2.75 10.75
C ALA A 440 -33.80 4.10 9.99
N GLN A 441 -32.65 4.79 10.07
CA GLN A 441 -32.45 6.14 9.53
C GLN A 441 -31.53 6.16 8.30
N PRO A 442 -31.70 7.12 7.36
CA PRO A 442 -30.83 7.29 6.20
C PRO A 442 -29.36 7.55 6.58
N THR A 443 -28.45 7.19 5.69
CA THR A 443 -27.03 7.57 5.79
C THR A 443 -26.67 8.59 4.71
N SER A 444 -26.50 9.83 5.14
CA SER A 444 -26.17 10.97 4.29
C SER A 444 -24.65 11.18 4.16
N ILE A 445 -24.13 11.22 2.94
CA ILE A 445 -22.70 11.40 2.65
C ILE A 445 -22.51 12.57 1.68
N GLY A 446 -21.63 13.50 2.02
CA GLY A 446 -21.24 14.60 1.15
C GLY A 446 -20.03 14.23 0.29
N ILE A 447 -20.12 14.42 -1.03
CA ILE A 447 -18.99 14.28 -1.96
C ILE A 447 -18.71 15.64 -2.58
N LEU A 448 -17.61 16.27 -2.15
CA LEU A 448 -17.29 17.66 -2.48
C LEU A 448 -16.03 17.73 -3.34
N GLY A 449 -15.98 18.73 -4.22
CA GLY A 449 -14.80 19.02 -5.02
C GLY A 449 -15.11 19.86 -6.26
N PRO A 450 -14.08 20.23 -7.04
CA PRO A 450 -14.25 21.11 -8.19
C PRO A 450 -15.17 20.54 -9.27
N PRO A 451 -15.75 21.39 -10.15
CA PRO A 451 -16.43 20.93 -11.34
C PRO A 451 -15.52 20.03 -12.19
N GLY A 452 -16.01 18.84 -12.56
CA GLY A 452 -15.21 17.88 -13.33
C GLY A 452 -14.12 17.16 -12.55
N SER A 453 -14.13 17.15 -11.21
CA SER A 453 -13.13 16.44 -10.40
C SER A 453 -13.29 14.91 -10.36
N GLY A 454 -14.40 14.36 -10.87
CA GLY A 454 -14.66 12.91 -10.85
C GLY A 454 -15.63 12.45 -9.76
N LYS A 455 -16.31 13.35 -9.05
CA LYS A 455 -17.30 13.03 -7.99
C LYS A 455 -18.31 11.94 -8.37
N LYS A 456 -18.84 11.99 -9.60
CA LYS A 456 -19.79 10.98 -10.12
C LYS A 456 -19.17 9.59 -10.20
N TYR A 457 -17.92 9.52 -10.66
CA TYR A 457 -17.18 8.26 -10.73
C TYR A 457 -16.97 7.68 -9.34
N VAL A 458 -16.60 8.52 -8.35
CA VAL A 458 -16.45 8.09 -6.94
C VAL A 458 -17.77 7.56 -6.37
N ALA A 459 -18.87 8.29 -6.56
CA ALA A 459 -20.19 7.88 -6.10
C ALA A 459 -20.62 6.51 -6.67
N GLN A 460 -20.45 6.31 -7.99
CA GLN A 460 -20.76 5.05 -8.66
C GLN A 460 -19.91 3.89 -8.12
N ASN A 461 -18.62 4.12 -7.89
CA ASN A 461 -17.69 3.12 -7.41
C ASN A 461 -17.91 2.73 -5.93
N LEU A 462 -18.31 3.67 -5.09
CA LEU A 462 -18.76 3.36 -3.72
C LEU A 462 -20.03 2.52 -3.74
N ALA A 463 -21.00 2.85 -4.60
CA ALA A 463 -22.21 2.05 -4.74
C ALA A 463 -21.90 0.62 -5.23
N MET A 464 -20.94 0.45 -6.15
CA MET A 464 -20.43 -0.87 -6.55
C MET A 464 -19.72 -1.60 -5.41
N HIS A 465 -18.95 -0.88 -4.58
CA HIS A 465 -18.29 -1.47 -3.42
C HIS A 465 -19.30 -2.03 -2.41
N PHE A 466 -20.37 -1.29 -2.12
CA PHE A 466 -21.44 -1.76 -1.21
C PHE A 466 -22.29 -2.88 -1.83
N ALA A 467 -22.40 -2.94 -3.16
CA ALA A 467 -23.14 -3.99 -3.86
C ALA A 467 -22.52 -5.39 -3.77
N GLN A 468 -21.28 -5.52 -3.28
CA GLN A 468 -20.61 -6.82 -3.16
C GLN A 468 -21.29 -7.75 -2.15
N ASN A 469 -21.92 -7.18 -1.12
CA ASN A 469 -22.52 -7.93 -0.01
C ASN A 469 -24.04 -7.77 0.08
N THR A 470 -24.66 -6.98 -0.79
CA THR A 470 -26.08 -6.62 -0.70
C THR A 470 -26.63 -6.22 -2.07
N ASP A 471 -27.88 -6.57 -2.38
CA ASP A 471 -28.53 -6.12 -3.60
C ASP A 471 -28.80 -4.61 -3.56
N VAL A 472 -28.14 -3.88 -4.46
CA VAL A 472 -28.16 -2.41 -4.49
C VAL A 472 -29.00 -1.88 -5.66
N LYS A 473 -29.90 -0.94 -5.35
CA LYS A 473 -30.61 -0.13 -6.35
C LYS A 473 -30.06 1.29 -6.39
N GLN A 474 -29.53 1.71 -7.53
CA GLN A 474 -29.01 3.08 -7.72
C GLN A 474 -30.05 3.99 -8.37
N LEU A 475 -30.20 5.20 -7.82
CA LEU A 475 -31.03 6.27 -8.36
C LEU A 475 -30.18 7.54 -8.50
N THR A 476 -30.41 8.35 -9.53
CA THR A 476 -29.64 9.59 -9.76
C THR A 476 -30.54 10.75 -10.14
N PHE A 477 -30.35 11.89 -9.49
CA PHE A 477 -31.13 13.11 -9.70
C PHE A 477 -30.20 14.31 -9.81
N ASN A 478 -30.64 15.31 -10.58
CA ASN A 478 -29.94 16.58 -10.69
C ASN A 478 -30.66 17.63 -9.87
N GLY A 479 -30.02 18.15 -8.81
CA GLY A 479 -30.58 19.16 -7.92
C GLY A 479 -31.08 20.42 -8.63
N ARG A 480 -30.52 20.75 -9.82
CA ARG A 480 -30.97 21.90 -10.62
C ARG A 480 -32.33 21.69 -11.29
N LEU A 481 -32.73 20.44 -11.50
CA LEU A 481 -33.95 20.07 -12.20
C LEU A 481 -35.04 19.58 -11.24
N LEU A 482 -34.69 19.35 -9.97
CA LEU A 482 -35.55 18.72 -8.99
C LEU A 482 -36.63 19.69 -8.50
N ARG A 483 -37.89 19.25 -8.53
CA ARG A 483 -39.03 19.96 -7.95
C ARG A 483 -39.60 19.17 -6.78
N LEU A 484 -40.49 19.79 -6.00
CA LEU A 484 -41.11 19.14 -4.83
C LEU A 484 -41.87 17.86 -5.21
N GLU A 485 -42.62 17.87 -6.31
CA GLU A 485 -43.36 16.71 -6.80
C GLU A 485 -42.42 15.55 -7.17
N ASP A 486 -41.29 15.86 -7.81
CA ASP A 486 -40.25 14.88 -8.17
C ASP A 486 -39.60 14.29 -6.91
N LEU A 487 -39.34 15.13 -5.90
CA LEU A 487 -38.78 14.71 -4.61
C LEU A 487 -39.73 13.77 -3.87
N ILE A 488 -41.03 14.07 -3.84
CA ILE A 488 -42.04 13.20 -3.21
C ILE A 488 -42.13 11.86 -3.94
N ALA A 489 -42.17 11.86 -5.28
CA ALA A 489 -42.19 10.63 -6.07
C ALA A 489 -40.93 9.78 -5.84
N LEU A 490 -39.77 10.43 -5.71
CA LEU A 490 -38.51 9.79 -5.35
C LEU A 490 -38.58 9.15 -3.95
N CYS A 491 -39.07 9.86 -2.94
CA CYS A 491 -39.21 9.33 -1.59
C CYS A 491 -40.08 8.06 -1.54
N HIS A 492 -41.18 8.02 -2.31
CA HIS A 492 -42.00 6.80 -2.45
C HIS A 492 -41.19 5.66 -3.12
N THR A 493 -40.45 5.96 -4.18
CA THR A 493 -39.60 4.97 -4.87
C THR A 493 -38.53 4.38 -3.93
N ILE A 494 -37.88 5.23 -3.12
CA ILE A 494 -36.87 4.81 -2.14
C ILE A 494 -37.50 3.88 -1.10
N ARG A 495 -38.67 4.27 -0.58
CA ARG A 495 -39.40 3.51 0.42
C ARG A 495 -39.80 2.12 -0.12
N ASP A 496 -40.29 2.05 -1.36
CA ASP A 496 -40.70 0.79 -1.99
C ASP A 496 -39.51 -0.16 -2.17
N ASN A 497 -38.37 0.35 -2.63
CA ASN A 497 -37.14 -0.44 -2.75
C ASN A 497 -36.67 -0.96 -1.37
N THR A 498 -36.69 -0.09 -0.36
CA THR A 498 -36.30 -0.48 1.01
C THR A 498 -37.23 -1.56 1.56
N ALA A 499 -38.54 -1.43 1.33
CA ALA A 499 -39.53 -2.43 1.74
C ALA A 499 -39.34 -3.79 1.02
N SER A 500 -38.77 -3.78 -0.19
CA SER A 500 -38.40 -5.00 -0.92
C SER A 500 -37.08 -5.65 -0.48
N GLY A 501 -36.40 -5.08 0.53
CA GLY A 501 -35.13 -5.59 1.05
C GLY A 501 -33.88 -5.11 0.29
N LEU A 502 -34.02 -4.16 -0.63
CA LEU A 502 -32.90 -3.61 -1.42
C LEU A 502 -32.22 -2.45 -0.70
N LEU A 503 -30.88 -2.41 -0.76
CA LEU A 503 -30.12 -1.23 -0.36
C LEU A 503 -30.22 -0.15 -1.44
N THR A 504 -30.97 0.91 -1.17
CA THR A 504 -31.15 2.00 -2.14
C THR A 504 -30.06 3.06 -1.98
N VAL A 505 -29.28 3.29 -3.04
CA VAL A 505 -28.26 4.35 -3.12
C VAL A 505 -28.77 5.47 -4.02
N VAL A 506 -28.91 6.68 -3.49
CA VAL A 506 -29.47 7.83 -4.20
C VAL A 506 -28.41 8.90 -4.36
N CYS A 507 -28.08 9.26 -5.61
CA CYS A 507 -27.10 10.29 -5.93
C CYS A 507 -27.78 11.59 -6.36
N PHE A 508 -27.53 12.68 -5.64
CA PHE A 508 -27.97 14.04 -5.97
C PHE A 508 -26.81 14.83 -6.58
N GLU A 509 -26.80 15.00 -7.89
CA GLU A 509 -25.83 15.80 -8.64
C GLU A 509 -26.14 17.31 -8.57
N ASN A 510 -25.11 18.15 -8.56
CA ASN A 510 -25.22 19.62 -8.51
C ASN A 510 -26.03 20.12 -7.29
N PHE A 511 -25.83 19.47 -6.13
CA PHE A 511 -26.59 19.75 -4.92
C PHE A 511 -26.32 21.15 -4.35
N GLU A 512 -25.26 21.83 -4.80
CA GLU A 512 -25.03 23.24 -4.47
C GLU A 512 -26.22 24.15 -4.84
N SER A 513 -27.04 23.76 -5.82
CA SER A 513 -28.25 24.49 -6.21
C SER A 513 -29.38 24.39 -5.18
N ILE A 514 -29.44 23.29 -4.43
CA ILE A 514 -30.39 23.10 -3.32
C ILE A 514 -29.92 23.83 -2.06
N LEU A 515 -28.60 23.93 -1.87
CA LEU A 515 -28.00 24.65 -0.74
C LEU A 515 -28.10 26.18 -0.85
N GLU A 516 -28.64 26.72 -1.96
CA GLU A 516 -28.87 28.16 -2.06
C GLU A 516 -29.94 28.60 -1.04
N PRO A 517 -29.75 29.69 -0.27
CA PRO A 517 -30.64 30.08 0.84
C PRO A 517 -32.12 30.32 0.47
N ARG A 518 -32.44 30.41 -0.82
CA ARG A 518 -33.80 30.64 -1.34
C ARG A 518 -34.43 29.41 -1.97
N ASN A 519 -33.75 28.26 -1.95
CA ASN A 519 -34.30 27.04 -2.51
C ASN A 519 -35.37 26.47 -1.58
N GLU A 520 -36.58 26.29 -2.12
CA GLU A 520 -37.74 25.82 -1.36
C GLU A 520 -37.57 24.39 -0.81
N LEU A 521 -36.72 23.57 -1.46
CA LEU A 521 -36.52 22.16 -1.10
C LEU A 521 -35.51 21.96 0.04
N LEU A 522 -34.75 22.99 0.44
CA LEU A 522 -33.66 22.84 1.40
C LEU A 522 -34.16 22.25 2.74
N ASN A 523 -35.26 22.78 3.27
CA ASN A 523 -35.84 22.31 4.52
C ASN A 523 -36.35 20.86 4.40
N ASP A 524 -36.96 20.49 3.26
CA ASP A 524 -37.42 19.11 3.03
C ASP A 524 -36.24 18.13 3.03
N PHE A 525 -35.12 18.50 2.42
CA PHE A 525 -33.90 17.69 2.46
C PHE A 525 -33.31 17.58 3.87
N LEU A 526 -33.26 18.67 4.63
CA LEU A 526 -32.74 18.63 6.01
C LEU A 526 -33.58 17.73 6.92
N VAL A 527 -34.92 17.79 6.82
CA VAL A 527 -35.82 16.89 7.55
C VAL A 527 -35.63 15.44 7.10
N MET A 528 -35.49 15.22 5.79
CA MET A 528 -35.24 13.88 5.24
C MET A 528 -33.93 13.28 5.75
N MET A 529 -32.85 14.07 5.77
CA MET A 529 -31.53 13.64 6.19
C MET A 529 -31.46 13.37 7.70
N ARG A 530 -32.06 14.23 8.52
CA ARG A 530 -31.97 14.16 9.98
C ARG A 530 -32.98 13.18 10.58
N ASP A 531 -34.23 13.26 10.13
CA ASP A 531 -35.35 12.56 10.75
C ASP A 531 -35.73 11.29 9.97
N GLY A 532 -35.25 11.12 8.73
CA GLY A 532 -35.61 9.98 7.89
C GLY A 532 -37.07 10.00 7.45
N HIS A 533 -37.66 11.19 7.37
CA HIS A 533 -39.09 11.40 7.11
C HIS A 533 -39.33 12.36 5.96
N PHE A 534 -40.46 12.20 5.29
CA PHE A 534 -40.97 13.15 4.31
C PHE A 534 -42.48 13.33 4.46
N THR A 535 -42.99 14.48 4.03
CA THR A 535 -44.42 14.80 4.10
C THR A 535 -45.06 14.73 2.72
N ASP A 536 -46.15 13.98 2.60
CA ASP A 536 -46.94 13.89 1.37
C ASP A 536 -48.40 14.20 1.69
N ARG A 537 -48.91 15.31 1.15
CA ARG A 537 -50.29 15.79 1.38
C ARG A 537 -50.69 15.83 2.87
N GLY A 538 -49.77 16.27 3.72
CA GLY A 538 -49.98 16.37 5.17
C GLY A 538 -49.72 15.09 5.97
N HIS A 539 -49.35 13.98 5.33
CA HIS A 539 -48.99 12.74 6.01
C HIS A 539 -47.46 12.59 6.10
N VAL A 540 -46.95 12.38 7.31
CA VAL A 540 -45.55 12.04 7.56
C VAL A 540 -45.32 10.56 7.24
N ARG A 541 -44.31 10.27 6.44
CA ARG A 541 -43.93 8.92 6.01
C ARG A 541 -42.45 8.67 6.28
N SER A 542 -42.11 7.42 6.62
CA SER A 542 -40.72 7.00 6.76
C SER A 542 -40.09 6.73 5.40
N LEU A 543 -38.85 7.22 5.22
CA LEU A 543 -38.03 6.96 4.04
C LEU A 543 -37.37 5.57 4.08
N GLY A 544 -37.21 5.00 5.29
CA GLY A 544 -36.37 3.82 5.52
C GLY A 544 -34.89 4.21 5.69
N HIS A 545 -33.99 3.31 5.30
CA HIS A 545 -32.54 3.43 5.51
C HIS A 545 -31.75 3.42 4.18
N PRO A 546 -31.99 4.40 3.27
CA PRO A 546 -31.19 4.55 2.06
C PRO A 546 -29.81 5.17 2.35
N LEU A 547 -28.89 4.99 1.40
CA LEU A 547 -27.65 5.77 1.32
C LEU A 547 -27.88 6.98 0.41
N LEU A 548 -27.71 8.20 0.94
CA LEU A 548 -27.92 9.45 0.22
C LEU A 548 -26.57 10.12 -0.06
N PHE A 549 -26.18 10.21 -1.34
CA PHE A 549 -24.94 10.85 -1.78
C PHE A 549 -25.21 12.23 -2.35
N PHE A 550 -24.63 13.26 -1.74
CA PHE A 550 -24.80 14.66 -2.12
C PHE A 550 -23.54 15.17 -2.83
N LEU A 551 -23.59 15.32 -4.16
CA LEU A 551 -22.47 15.78 -4.96
C LEU A 551 -22.49 17.30 -5.08
N VAL A 552 -21.54 17.95 -4.43
CA VAL A 552 -21.45 19.41 -4.33
C VAL A 552 -20.24 19.92 -5.11
N ASN A 553 -20.48 20.87 -6.02
CA ASN A 553 -19.38 21.62 -6.64
C ASN A 553 -18.84 22.66 -5.67
N GLN A 554 -17.57 22.52 -5.28
CA GLN A 554 -16.84 23.49 -4.46
C GLN A 554 -15.44 23.67 -5.04
N GLU A 555 -15.02 24.92 -5.25
CA GLU A 555 -13.63 25.20 -5.60
C GLU A 555 -12.74 25.03 -4.36
N PRO A 556 -11.47 24.62 -4.53
CA PRO A 556 -10.53 24.60 -3.42
C PRO A 556 -10.32 26.05 -2.97
N PRO A 557 -10.09 26.32 -1.67
CA PRO A 557 -9.72 27.67 -1.24
C PRO A 557 -8.47 28.10 -2.01
N SER A 558 -8.58 29.18 -2.78
CA SER A 558 -7.47 29.70 -3.57
C SER A 558 -6.38 30.23 -2.64
N PHE A 559 -5.17 29.67 -2.73
CA PHE A 559 -4.00 30.07 -1.94
C PHE A 559 -3.44 31.47 -2.32
N GLN A 560 -4.04 32.17 -3.29
CA GLN A 560 -3.61 33.51 -3.72
C GLN A 560 -3.93 34.64 -2.71
N MET A 561 -4.42 34.32 -1.50
CA MET A 561 -4.86 35.33 -0.53
C MET A 561 -4.23 35.18 0.88
N MET A 562 -3.15 34.40 1.03
CA MET A 562 -2.41 34.38 2.31
C MET A 562 -1.18 35.30 2.36
N ASP A 563 -0.78 35.92 1.24
CA ASP A 563 0.42 36.79 1.21
C ASP A 563 0.19 38.29 0.97
N VAL A 564 -1.05 38.77 0.95
CA VAL A 564 -1.30 40.21 1.11
C VAL A 564 -2.54 40.41 1.96
N ALA A 565 -2.37 40.96 3.15
CA ALA A 565 -3.44 41.58 3.92
C ALA A 565 -3.96 42.81 3.16
N LEU A 566 -4.83 42.60 2.18
CA LEU A 566 -5.72 43.63 1.67
C LEU A 566 -7.13 43.23 2.07
N THR A 567 -7.75 44.07 2.88
CA THR A 567 -9.14 43.97 3.29
C THR A 567 -10.00 43.81 2.02
N PRO A 568 -10.77 42.72 1.87
CA PRO A 568 -11.59 42.51 0.69
C PRO A 568 -12.56 43.66 0.53
N THR A 569 -12.69 44.19 -0.68
CA THR A 569 -13.63 45.29 -0.94
C THR A 569 -15.08 44.77 -0.85
N ALA A 570 -16.02 45.63 -0.45
CA ALA A 570 -17.44 45.28 -0.31
C ALA A 570 -18.09 44.72 -1.60
N THR A 571 -17.44 44.93 -2.75
CA THR A 571 -17.79 44.34 -4.06
C THR A 571 -17.34 42.87 -4.18
N GLU A 572 -16.17 42.48 -3.68
CA GLU A 572 -15.69 41.09 -3.69
C GLU A 572 -16.45 40.19 -2.69
N PHE A 573 -16.95 40.78 -1.60
CA PHE A 573 -17.83 40.09 -0.64
C PHE A 573 -19.22 39.81 -1.21
N ARG A 574 -19.68 40.59 -2.21
CA ARG A 574 -21.00 40.42 -2.86
C ARG A 574 -21.01 39.36 -3.96
N GLU A 575 -19.86 39.07 -4.58
CA GLU A 575 -19.76 38.05 -5.64
C GLU A 575 -19.50 36.63 -5.11
N ARG A 576 -18.97 36.50 -3.88
CA ARG A 576 -18.97 35.23 -3.16
C ARG A 576 -20.37 34.97 -2.63
N ARG A 577 -21.23 34.33 -3.42
CA ARG A 577 -22.37 33.58 -2.87
C ARG A 577 -21.78 32.49 -1.97
N THR A 578 -21.58 32.80 -0.70
CA THR A 578 -21.23 31.81 0.32
C THR A 578 -22.40 30.86 0.43
N ILE A 579 -22.29 29.71 -0.24
CA ILE A 579 -23.10 28.54 0.07
C ILE A 579 -22.86 28.26 1.55
N ASP A 580 -23.89 28.37 2.38
CA ASP A 580 -23.80 28.04 3.80
C ASP A 580 -23.82 26.52 3.96
N ALA A 581 -22.71 25.88 3.61
CA ALA A 581 -22.57 24.44 3.68
C ALA A 581 -22.57 23.91 5.13
N SER A 582 -22.58 24.77 6.15
CA SER A 582 -22.62 24.37 7.57
C SER A 582 -23.86 23.53 7.87
N GLN A 583 -25.03 23.93 7.37
CA GLN A 583 -26.30 23.22 7.59
C GLN A 583 -26.30 21.80 6.99
N LEU A 584 -25.61 21.63 5.85
CA LEU A 584 -25.40 20.30 5.26
C LEU A 584 -24.41 19.49 6.09
N LEU A 585 -23.30 20.10 6.51
CA LEU A 585 -22.24 19.45 7.28
C LEU A 585 -22.74 18.91 8.62
N ASP A 586 -23.70 19.60 9.25
CA ASP A 586 -24.36 19.14 10.48
C ASP A 586 -25.24 17.90 10.27
N SER A 587 -25.68 17.65 9.03
CA SER A 587 -26.65 16.60 8.69
C SER A 587 -26.02 15.41 7.95
N VAL A 588 -24.73 15.46 7.62
CA VAL A 588 -24.00 14.36 6.96
C VAL A 588 -23.24 13.50 7.96
N HIS A 589 -23.18 12.21 7.68
CA HIS A 589 -22.45 11.21 8.46
C HIS A 589 -20.98 11.12 8.04
N GLY A 590 -20.64 11.60 6.85
CA GLY A 590 -19.29 11.56 6.31
C GLY A 590 -19.12 12.46 5.10
N VAL A 591 -17.87 12.89 4.88
CA VAL A 591 -17.51 13.84 3.83
C VAL A 591 -16.28 13.33 3.08
N ILE A 592 -16.40 13.26 1.76
CA ILE A 592 -15.32 12.89 0.84
C ILE A 592 -14.95 14.14 0.03
N ARG A 593 -13.65 14.47 0.00
CA ARG A 593 -13.14 15.60 -0.78
C ARG A 593 -12.29 15.09 -1.95
N ILE A 594 -12.72 15.40 -3.17
CA ILE A 594 -12.08 14.96 -4.41
C ILE A 594 -11.40 16.15 -5.09
N LEU A 595 -10.06 16.12 -5.13
CA LEU A 595 -9.24 17.18 -5.73
C LEU A 595 -9.39 17.25 -7.25
N GLY A 596 -9.50 16.10 -7.91
CA GLY A 596 -9.59 15.99 -9.37
C GLY A 596 -8.24 16.01 -10.09
N PRO A 597 -8.25 16.23 -11.43
CA PRO A 597 -7.07 16.05 -12.28
C PRO A 597 -6.12 17.26 -12.28
N ASN A 598 -6.54 18.40 -11.74
CA ASN A 598 -5.76 19.63 -11.74
C ASN A 598 -4.80 19.68 -10.55
N GLN A 599 -3.73 20.45 -10.70
CA GLN A 599 -2.84 20.76 -9.60
C GLN A 599 -3.56 21.66 -8.58
N ALA A 600 -3.73 21.20 -7.34
CA ALA A 600 -4.49 21.92 -6.31
C ALA A 600 -3.67 23.05 -5.66
N GLY A 601 -2.34 22.98 -5.69
CA GLY A 601 -1.43 23.99 -5.17
C GLY A 601 0.02 23.76 -5.60
N GLN A 602 0.94 24.68 -5.31
CA GLN A 602 2.34 24.58 -5.74
C GLN A 602 3.06 23.33 -5.18
N ASN A 603 2.65 22.88 -3.99
CA ASN A 603 3.22 21.70 -3.32
C ASN A 603 2.53 20.38 -3.70
N ASP A 604 1.49 20.43 -4.53
CA ASP A 604 0.81 19.23 -5.00
C ASP A 604 1.67 18.53 -6.06
N LYS A 605 2.47 17.56 -5.62
CA LYS A 605 3.29 16.72 -6.49
C LYS A 605 2.54 15.49 -7.02
N MET A 606 1.36 15.19 -6.46
CA MET A 606 0.59 13.97 -6.75
C MET A 606 -0.42 14.13 -7.89
N PHE A 607 -0.70 15.36 -8.34
CA PHE A 607 -1.62 15.58 -9.45
C PHE A 607 -1.29 14.77 -10.74
N PRO A 608 -0.03 14.51 -11.14
CA PRO A 608 0.25 13.70 -12.32
C PRO A 608 -0.16 12.24 -12.10
N VAL A 609 0.04 11.71 -10.89
CA VAL A 609 -0.33 10.34 -10.50
C VAL A 609 -1.85 10.18 -10.46
N ARG A 610 -2.56 11.12 -9.80
CA ARG A 610 -4.03 11.17 -9.82
C ARG A 610 -4.56 11.19 -11.25
N ARG A 611 -3.99 12.06 -12.08
CA ARG A 611 -4.38 12.21 -13.48
C ARG A 611 -4.06 10.98 -14.31
N ALA A 612 -2.94 10.30 -14.06
CA ALA A 612 -2.56 9.08 -14.75
C ALA A 612 -3.57 7.95 -14.52
N LEU A 613 -4.04 7.78 -13.28
CA LEU A 613 -5.10 6.80 -12.94
C LEU A 613 -6.37 7.09 -13.74
N MET A 614 -6.80 8.35 -13.76
CA MET A 614 -7.98 8.79 -14.52
C MET A 614 -7.80 8.63 -16.04
N LEU A 615 -6.67 9.10 -16.58
CA LEU A 615 -6.34 9.05 -18.01
C LEU A 615 -6.28 7.61 -18.52
N ARG A 616 -5.61 6.71 -17.78
CA ARG A 616 -5.58 5.29 -18.15
C ARG A 616 -6.98 4.69 -18.19
N GLN A 617 -7.79 4.95 -17.17
CA GLN A 617 -9.16 4.42 -17.13
C GLN A 617 -9.97 4.90 -18.34
N MET A 618 -9.88 6.20 -18.68
CA MET A 618 -10.57 6.76 -19.84
C MET A 618 -10.07 6.16 -21.17
N LEU A 619 -8.75 6.02 -21.35
CA LEU A 619 -8.17 5.41 -22.56
C LEU A 619 -8.58 3.94 -22.70
N LYS A 620 -8.58 3.16 -21.62
CA LYS A 620 -9.02 1.76 -21.64
C LYS A 620 -10.50 1.62 -21.99
N GLN A 621 -11.35 2.50 -21.47
CA GLN A 621 -12.79 2.47 -21.73
C GLN A 621 -13.14 2.93 -23.15
N GLN A 622 -12.51 4.01 -23.64
CA GLN A 622 -12.87 4.64 -24.90
C GLN A 622 -12.07 4.09 -26.10
N PHE A 623 -10.83 3.64 -25.88
CA PHE A 623 -9.89 3.23 -26.94
C PHE A 623 -9.12 1.96 -26.55
N PRO A 624 -9.81 0.83 -26.27
CA PRO A 624 -9.17 -0.40 -25.79
C PRO A 624 -8.12 -0.97 -26.77
N HIS A 625 -8.23 -0.68 -28.07
CA HIS A 625 -7.28 -1.14 -29.10
C HIS A 625 -5.88 -0.53 -28.98
N LEU A 626 -5.69 0.53 -28.17
CA LEU A 626 -4.37 1.09 -27.88
C LEU A 626 -3.58 0.25 -26.88
N GLU A 627 -4.23 -0.66 -26.14
CA GLU A 627 -3.58 -1.56 -25.18
C GLU A 627 -3.12 -2.83 -25.91
N VAL A 628 -1.81 -3.03 -26.01
CA VAL A 628 -1.20 -4.22 -26.61
C VAL A 628 -0.35 -4.91 -25.55
N ASN A 629 -0.66 -6.17 -25.22
CA ASN A 629 -0.01 -6.95 -24.16
C ASN A 629 0.01 -6.23 -22.80
N GLY A 630 -1.09 -5.55 -22.42
CA GLY A 630 -1.21 -4.78 -21.19
C GLY A 630 -0.53 -3.39 -21.21
N CYS A 631 0.18 -3.07 -22.29
CA CYS A 631 0.88 -1.80 -22.46
C CYS A 631 0.09 -0.86 -23.38
N LEU A 632 -0.33 0.30 -22.86
CA LEU A 632 -0.94 1.36 -23.66
C LEU A 632 0.13 2.04 -24.53
N LYS A 633 -0.09 2.03 -25.84
CA LYS A 633 0.79 2.65 -26.82
C LYS A 633 0.45 4.13 -26.97
N ILE A 634 1.24 4.99 -26.33
CA ILE A 634 1.15 6.44 -26.42
C ILE A 634 2.55 7.03 -26.64
N ASP A 635 2.63 8.14 -27.35
CA ASP A 635 3.88 8.87 -27.51
C ASP A 635 4.27 9.62 -26.24
N ASP A 636 5.57 9.60 -25.90
CA ASP A 636 6.08 10.18 -24.67
C ASP A 636 5.77 11.68 -24.55
N ALA A 637 5.89 12.42 -25.65
CA ALA A 637 5.62 13.85 -25.67
C ALA A 637 4.13 14.14 -25.42
N VAL A 638 3.26 13.33 -26.04
CA VAL A 638 1.80 13.43 -25.85
C VAL A 638 1.43 13.11 -24.41
N LEU A 639 1.95 12.01 -23.88
CA LEU A 639 1.69 11.59 -22.51
C LEU A 639 2.19 12.63 -21.50
N HIS A 640 3.38 13.16 -21.72
CA HIS A 640 3.97 14.22 -20.90
C HIS A 640 3.10 15.48 -20.86
N ALA A 641 2.62 15.95 -22.02
CA ALA A 641 1.72 17.10 -22.10
C ALA A 641 0.39 16.87 -21.39
N LEU A 642 -0.23 15.70 -21.59
CA LEU A 642 -1.48 15.33 -20.92
C LEU A 642 -1.30 15.22 -19.40
N LEU A 643 -0.17 14.69 -18.93
CA LEU A 643 0.09 14.46 -17.50
C LEU A 643 0.52 15.71 -16.74
N LEU A 644 1.28 16.62 -17.35
CA LEU A 644 1.96 17.71 -16.62
C LEU A 644 1.37 19.11 -16.85
N VAL A 645 0.47 19.31 -17.82
CA VAL A 645 -0.23 20.60 -17.95
C VAL A 645 -0.91 20.96 -16.62
N PRO A 646 -0.72 22.15 -16.02
CA PRO A 646 -1.14 22.38 -14.62
C PRO A 646 -2.65 22.26 -14.40
N SER A 647 -3.44 22.69 -15.39
CA SER A 647 -4.89 22.78 -15.26
C SER A 647 -5.63 22.50 -16.56
N TYR A 648 -6.70 21.72 -16.44
CA TYR A 648 -7.79 21.56 -17.40
C TYR A 648 -8.95 22.46 -16.99
N LYS A 649 -9.39 23.35 -17.90
CA LYS A 649 -10.41 24.41 -17.65
C LYS A 649 -11.72 23.88 -17.05
N HIS A 650 -12.10 22.64 -17.38
CA HIS A 650 -13.30 21.98 -16.86
C HIS A 650 -13.00 20.59 -16.26
N GLY A 651 -11.80 20.44 -15.69
CA GLY A 651 -11.35 19.18 -15.09
C GLY A 651 -11.36 18.02 -16.08
N LEU A 652 -11.89 16.87 -15.67
CA LEU A 652 -11.93 15.65 -16.48
C LEU A 652 -12.72 15.81 -17.78
N ARG A 653 -13.71 16.70 -17.85
CA ARG A 653 -14.48 16.95 -19.08
C ARG A 653 -13.61 17.56 -20.18
N SER A 654 -12.68 18.44 -19.80
CA SER A 654 -11.71 19.02 -20.74
C SER A 654 -10.73 17.96 -21.24
N LEU A 655 -10.23 17.09 -20.35
CA LEU A 655 -9.38 15.96 -20.74
C LEU A 655 -10.14 15.01 -21.69
N GLU A 656 -11.36 14.62 -21.35
CA GLU A 656 -12.23 13.79 -22.16
C GLU A 656 -12.48 14.39 -23.55
N LYS A 657 -12.66 15.72 -23.62
CA LYS A 657 -12.89 16.38 -24.89
C LYS A 657 -11.66 16.37 -25.79
N ILE A 658 -10.45 16.50 -25.23
CA ILE A 658 -9.21 16.35 -25.99
C ILE A 658 -9.08 14.91 -26.52
N LEU A 659 -9.34 13.90 -25.69
CA LEU A 659 -9.26 12.50 -26.10
C LEU A 659 -10.28 12.15 -27.19
N SER A 660 -11.55 12.54 -27.00
CA SER A 660 -12.64 12.25 -27.96
C SER A 660 -12.54 13.01 -29.27
N THR A 661 -11.82 14.14 -29.30
CA THR A 661 -11.54 14.89 -30.54
C THR A 661 -10.23 14.46 -31.21
N SER A 662 -9.46 13.57 -30.57
CA SER A 662 -8.24 12.98 -31.15
C SER A 662 -8.58 11.91 -32.19
N ARG A 663 -7.74 11.77 -33.22
CA ARG A 663 -7.94 10.85 -34.37
C ARG A 663 -7.41 9.44 -34.06
N LEU A 664 -8.10 8.71 -33.18
CA LEU A 664 -7.62 7.44 -32.62
C LEU A 664 -8.21 6.16 -33.23
N SER A 665 -9.30 6.24 -33.99
CA SER A 665 -10.16 5.08 -34.35
C SER A 665 -9.49 3.92 -35.10
N HIS A 666 -8.30 4.11 -35.67
CA HIS A 666 -7.53 3.04 -36.36
C HIS A 666 -6.02 3.13 -36.10
N LYS A 667 -5.62 3.87 -35.07
CA LYS A 667 -4.22 4.06 -34.71
C LYS A 667 -3.78 2.95 -33.77
N THR A 668 -2.57 2.44 -33.96
CA THR A 668 -1.91 1.49 -33.05
C THR A 668 -1.15 2.17 -31.92
N LYS A 669 -0.97 3.50 -32.01
CA LYS A 669 -0.31 4.35 -31.02
C LYS A 669 -0.96 5.73 -31.00
N PHE A 670 -1.16 6.30 -29.81
CA PHE A 670 -1.54 7.70 -29.66
C PHE A 670 -0.31 8.60 -29.87
N ASP A 671 -0.06 8.93 -31.14
CA ASP A 671 1.05 9.79 -31.58
C ASP A 671 0.67 11.28 -31.64
N VAL A 672 1.66 12.16 -31.83
CA VAL A 672 1.46 13.61 -31.91
C VAL A 672 0.51 14.00 -33.05
N SER A 673 0.51 13.28 -34.17
CA SER A 673 -0.37 13.56 -35.32
C SER A 673 -1.84 13.22 -35.06
N ALA A 674 -2.12 12.43 -34.04
CA ALA A 674 -3.49 12.09 -33.64
C ALA A 674 -4.12 13.16 -32.73
N LEU A 675 -3.33 14.05 -32.14
CA LEU A 675 -3.85 15.14 -31.31
C LEU A 675 -4.71 16.12 -32.13
N PRO A 676 -5.70 16.79 -31.49
CA PRO A 676 -6.43 17.88 -32.13
C PRO A 676 -5.51 19.06 -32.48
N PRO A 677 -5.89 19.94 -33.42
CA PRO A 677 -5.19 21.20 -33.66
C PRO A 677 -5.05 22.06 -32.40
N GLU A 678 -4.01 22.89 -32.33
CA GLU A 678 -3.72 23.76 -31.17
C GLU A 678 -4.93 24.61 -30.76
N GLU A 679 -5.67 25.12 -31.75
CA GLU A 679 -6.85 25.96 -31.55
C GLU A 679 -8.00 25.24 -30.84
N GLN A 680 -8.06 23.90 -30.95
CA GLN A 680 -9.03 23.08 -30.25
C GLN A 680 -8.51 22.71 -28.85
N ILE A 681 -7.22 22.39 -28.72
CA ILE A 681 -6.59 22.08 -27.43
C ILE A 681 -6.71 23.27 -26.47
N GLN A 682 -6.48 24.50 -26.93
CA GLN A 682 -6.57 25.70 -26.11
C GLN A 682 -7.98 25.99 -25.56
N LEU A 683 -9.05 25.35 -26.08
CA LEU A 683 -10.39 25.45 -25.49
C LEU A 683 -10.47 24.74 -24.14
N HIS A 684 -9.54 23.81 -23.88
CA HIS A 684 -9.58 22.89 -22.74
C HIS A 684 -8.44 23.10 -21.75
N VAL A 685 -7.31 23.65 -22.20
CA VAL A 685 -6.10 23.94 -21.41
C VAL A 685 -5.48 25.27 -21.84
N ASP A 686 -4.40 25.71 -21.18
CA ASP A 686 -3.52 26.73 -21.76
C ASP A 686 -2.74 26.11 -22.92
N GLY A 687 -3.02 26.55 -24.15
CA GLY A 687 -2.43 25.98 -25.37
C GLY A 687 -0.90 26.17 -25.43
N ARG A 688 -0.38 27.31 -24.98
CA ARG A 688 1.08 27.59 -25.03
C ARG A 688 1.83 26.68 -24.06
N ILE A 689 1.30 26.51 -22.85
CA ILE A 689 1.88 25.61 -21.84
C ILE A 689 1.75 24.16 -22.30
N PHE A 690 0.61 23.75 -22.84
CA PHE A 690 0.44 22.39 -23.35
C PHE A 690 1.45 22.08 -24.47
N MET A 691 1.60 23.00 -25.42
CA MET A 691 2.55 22.85 -26.52
C MET A 691 4.01 22.90 -26.06
N SER A 692 4.33 23.62 -24.99
CA SER A 692 5.68 23.59 -24.43
C SER A 692 6.01 22.22 -23.85
N PHE A 693 5.08 21.55 -23.16
CA PHE A 693 5.25 20.18 -22.69
C PHE A 693 5.32 19.15 -23.83
N LEU A 694 4.67 19.42 -24.96
CA LEU A 694 4.71 18.57 -26.16
C LEU A 694 6.04 18.67 -26.92
N ARG A 695 6.72 19.83 -26.90
CA ARG A 695 7.96 20.08 -27.67
C ARG A 695 9.24 19.57 -26.98
N GLN A 696 9.12 18.58 -26.09
CA GLN A 696 10.13 18.00 -25.18
C GLN A 696 10.29 18.73 -23.83
N PRO A 697 10.33 17.97 -22.70
CA PRO A 697 10.62 18.53 -21.38
C PRO A 697 11.99 19.21 -21.35
N LYS A 698 12.04 20.39 -20.73
CA LYS A 698 13.30 21.02 -20.34
C LYS A 698 13.54 20.81 -18.86
N LEU A 699 14.79 20.57 -18.49
CA LEU A 699 15.18 20.56 -17.09
C LEU A 699 15.07 21.95 -16.48
N ALA A 700 14.97 22.00 -15.14
CA ALA A 700 15.00 23.26 -14.40
C ALA A 700 16.24 24.09 -14.82
N PRO A 701 16.13 25.40 -15.08
CA PRO A 701 17.19 26.17 -15.74
C PRO A 701 18.57 26.02 -15.09
N GLN A 702 18.64 26.04 -13.75
CA GLN A 702 19.89 25.89 -13.01
C GLN A 702 20.48 24.47 -13.15
N LEU A 703 19.64 23.44 -13.07
CA LEU A 703 20.07 22.05 -13.26
C LEU A 703 20.54 21.84 -14.70
N ARG A 704 19.74 22.30 -15.68
CA ARG A 704 20.04 22.24 -17.11
C ARG A 704 21.41 22.79 -17.43
N GLU A 705 21.73 23.99 -16.92
CA GLU A 705 23.02 24.64 -17.20
C GLU A 705 24.20 23.88 -16.58
N ARG A 706 24.06 23.44 -15.32
CA ARG A 706 25.10 22.66 -14.63
C ARG A 706 25.39 21.34 -15.34
N LEU A 707 24.35 20.60 -15.72
CA LEU A 707 24.53 19.33 -16.43
C LEU A 707 25.14 19.55 -17.82
N ALA A 708 24.69 20.57 -18.55
CA ALA A 708 25.25 20.90 -19.86
C ALA A 708 26.75 21.25 -19.78
N GLN A 709 27.16 22.02 -18.77
CA GLN A 709 28.58 22.32 -18.53
C GLN A 709 29.39 21.05 -18.22
N GLY A 710 28.89 20.20 -17.32
CA GLY A 710 29.57 18.96 -16.96
C GLY A 710 29.74 17.99 -18.14
N LEU A 711 28.69 17.85 -18.96
CA LEU A 711 28.73 17.08 -20.21
C LEU A 711 29.75 17.66 -21.19
N PHE A 712 29.76 18.99 -21.37
CA PHE A 712 30.71 19.66 -22.25
C PHE A 712 32.18 19.43 -21.84
N ILE A 713 32.46 19.49 -20.54
CA ILE A 713 33.81 19.21 -20.00
C ILE A 713 34.22 17.76 -20.31
N ALA A 714 33.31 16.79 -20.12
CA ALA A 714 33.58 15.39 -20.45
C ALA A 714 33.86 15.19 -21.95
N TYR A 715 33.05 15.84 -22.80
CA TYR A 715 33.25 15.85 -24.25
C TYR A 715 34.62 16.42 -24.64
N LYS A 716 34.99 17.62 -24.14
CA LYS A 716 36.29 18.25 -24.42
C LYS A 716 37.45 17.33 -24.03
N LYS A 717 37.38 16.75 -22.83
CA LYS A 717 38.41 15.82 -22.34
C LYS A 717 38.60 14.64 -23.31
N LYS A 718 37.50 13.96 -23.69
CA LYS A 718 37.56 12.83 -24.61
C LYS A 718 38.14 13.21 -25.98
N ARG A 719 37.78 14.39 -26.49
CA ARG A 719 38.32 14.90 -27.76
C ARG A 719 39.82 15.16 -27.70
N VAL A 720 40.32 15.70 -26.59
CA VAL A 720 41.77 15.89 -26.36
C VAL A 720 42.49 14.54 -26.31
N ASP A 721 41.93 13.55 -25.60
CA ASP A 721 42.50 12.21 -25.49
C ASP A 721 42.58 11.47 -26.85
N MET A 722 41.67 11.78 -27.78
CA MET A 722 41.67 11.22 -29.15
C MET A 722 42.73 11.83 -30.07
N ALA A 723 43.22 13.03 -29.79
CA ALA A 723 44.21 13.72 -30.62
C ALA A 723 45.62 13.24 -30.27
N GLN A 724 46.17 12.31 -31.05
CA GLN A 724 47.46 11.67 -30.75
C GLN A 724 48.63 12.37 -31.44
N THR A 725 48.41 12.89 -32.65
CA THR A 725 49.45 13.57 -33.43
C THR A 725 49.47 15.08 -33.20
N ALA A 726 50.61 15.73 -33.48
CA ALA A 726 50.74 17.19 -33.36
C ALA A 726 49.80 17.94 -34.33
N ALA A 727 49.54 17.37 -35.52
CA ALA A 727 48.61 17.93 -36.49
C ALA A 727 47.16 17.88 -36.00
N GLU A 728 46.72 16.74 -35.45
CA GLU A 728 45.38 16.59 -34.88
C GLU A 728 45.16 17.51 -33.68
N LYS A 729 46.18 17.70 -32.84
CA LYS A 729 46.11 18.63 -31.69
C LYS A 729 45.96 20.08 -32.15
N ALA A 730 46.74 20.50 -33.15
CA ALA A 730 46.63 21.85 -33.71
C ALA A 730 45.26 22.09 -34.39
N GLU A 731 44.75 21.10 -35.13
CA GLU A 731 43.41 21.17 -35.72
C GLU A 731 42.32 21.24 -34.64
N LEU A 732 42.45 20.44 -33.58
CA LEU A 732 41.53 20.43 -32.45
C LEU A 732 41.50 21.78 -31.70
N GLU A 733 42.67 22.37 -31.44
CA GLU A 733 42.78 23.70 -30.80
C GLU A 733 42.09 24.80 -31.62
N SER A 734 42.03 24.66 -32.94
CA SER A 734 41.36 25.60 -33.84
C SER A 734 39.85 25.35 -34.03
N ASP A 735 39.31 24.22 -33.55
CA ASP A 735 37.87 23.90 -33.68
C ASP A 735 37.05 24.76 -32.69
N PRO A 736 36.07 25.57 -33.17
CA PRO A 736 35.21 26.38 -32.29
C PRO A 736 34.46 25.58 -31.21
N SER A 737 34.33 24.26 -31.36
CA SER A 737 33.75 23.38 -30.33
C SER A 737 34.67 23.10 -29.15
N MET A 738 35.93 23.54 -29.21
CA MET A 738 36.93 23.40 -28.15
C MET A 738 37.16 24.68 -27.33
N SER A 739 36.44 25.78 -27.62
CA SER A 739 36.42 26.98 -26.78
C SER A 739 35.94 26.68 -25.36
N ASP A 740 36.18 27.59 -24.41
CA ASP A 740 35.65 27.45 -23.06
C ASP A 740 34.15 27.72 -23.01
N TRP A 741 33.48 27.24 -21.96
CA TRP A 741 32.02 27.29 -21.89
C TRP A 741 31.50 28.71 -22.09
N ASP A 742 32.11 29.72 -21.46
CA ASP A 742 31.61 31.09 -21.54
C ASP A 742 31.73 31.69 -22.96
N GLU A 743 32.75 31.29 -23.71
CA GLU A 743 33.04 31.75 -25.07
C GLU A 743 32.37 30.91 -26.17
N LEU A 744 31.83 29.73 -25.80
CA LEU A 744 31.19 28.82 -26.73
C LEU A 744 29.97 29.48 -27.40
N SER A 745 29.81 29.22 -28.71
CA SER A 745 28.70 29.79 -29.47
C SER A 745 27.34 29.37 -28.90
N PRO A 746 26.29 30.22 -29.00
CA PRO A 746 24.96 29.88 -28.49
C PRO A 746 24.39 28.58 -29.08
N GLU A 747 24.69 28.27 -30.35
CA GLU A 747 24.26 27.05 -31.03
C GLU A 747 24.87 25.80 -30.38
N LEU A 748 26.18 25.84 -30.08
CA LEU A 748 26.89 24.72 -29.45
C LEU A 748 26.52 24.55 -27.98
N LYS A 749 26.36 25.65 -27.23
CA LYS A 749 25.78 25.60 -25.87
C LYS A 749 24.42 24.93 -25.87
N GLU A 750 23.56 25.30 -26.81
CA GLU A 750 22.22 24.72 -26.91
C GLU A 750 22.23 23.25 -27.33
N SER A 751 23.24 22.80 -28.10
CA SER A 751 23.42 21.37 -28.42
C SER A 751 23.67 20.56 -27.14
N THR A 752 24.58 21.01 -26.27
CA THR A 752 24.84 20.32 -25.00
C THR A 752 23.70 20.46 -23.99
N ARG A 753 22.99 21.59 -23.99
CA ARG A 753 21.77 21.74 -23.17
C ARG A 753 20.67 20.78 -23.63
N SER A 754 20.51 20.58 -24.94
CA SER A 754 19.56 19.62 -25.49
C SER A 754 19.93 18.18 -25.11
N GLN A 755 21.23 17.88 -25.02
CA GLN A 755 21.71 16.60 -24.50
C GLN A 755 21.35 16.41 -23.02
N ALA A 756 21.50 17.46 -22.20
CA ALA A 756 21.08 17.43 -20.79
C ALA A 756 19.57 17.24 -20.65
N ASP A 757 18.76 17.95 -21.43
CA ASP A 757 17.29 17.83 -21.46
C ASP A 757 16.82 16.41 -21.83
N ASP A 758 17.64 15.67 -22.59
CA ASP A 758 17.33 14.31 -23.04
C ASP A 758 17.67 13.21 -22.01
N ILE A 759 18.40 13.54 -20.92
CA ILE A 759 18.79 12.58 -19.87
C ILE A 759 17.58 11.80 -19.33
N PRO A 760 16.46 12.42 -18.92
CA PRO A 760 15.31 11.67 -18.41
C PRO A 760 14.73 10.68 -19.42
N ARG A 761 14.74 11.00 -20.73
CA ARG A 761 14.29 10.07 -21.78
C ARG A 761 15.19 8.85 -21.87
N LYS A 762 16.50 9.05 -21.77
CA LYS A 762 17.49 7.97 -21.76
C LYS A 762 17.36 7.11 -20.50
N LEU A 763 17.27 7.71 -19.32
CA LEU A 763 17.10 6.94 -18.08
C LEU A 763 15.85 6.03 -18.15
N ARG A 764 14.75 6.53 -18.73
CA ARG A 764 13.53 5.74 -18.91
C ARG A 764 13.69 4.49 -19.79
N SER A 765 14.54 4.51 -20.82
CA SER A 765 14.73 3.33 -21.68
C SER A 765 15.45 2.19 -20.97
N VAL A 766 16.14 2.48 -19.86
CA VAL A 766 16.83 1.51 -19.00
C VAL A 766 16.19 1.39 -17.61
N ASN A 767 14.88 1.71 -17.51
CA ASN A 767 14.07 1.66 -16.29
C ASN A 767 14.67 2.44 -15.10
N CYS A 768 15.42 3.51 -15.39
CA CYS A 768 15.99 4.42 -14.41
C CYS A 768 15.26 5.76 -14.39
N PHE A 769 15.46 6.50 -13.30
CA PHE A 769 15.07 7.90 -13.14
C PHE A 769 16.08 8.61 -12.23
N MET A 770 16.00 9.94 -12.14
CA MET A 770 16.90 10.75 -11.33
C MET A 770 16.17 11.44 -10.18
N LEU A 771 16.81 11.52 -9.01
CA LEU A 771 16.31 12.19 -7.80
C LEU A 771 17.38 13.10 -7.19
N ASP A 772 16.96 14.16 -6.50
CA ASP A 772 17.80 15.14 -5.79
C ASP A 772 18.02 14.79 -4.30
N GLN A 773 17.64 13.59 -3.89
CA GLN A 773 17.72 13.11 -2.52
C GLN A 773 18.19 11.67 -2.47
N ASP A 774 18.81 11.32 -1.34
CA ASP A 774 19.22 9.95 -1.08
C ASP A 774 18.02 9.06 -0.78
N ARG A 775 18.03 7.86 -1.36
CA ARG A 775 17.00 6.85 -1.19
C ARG A 775 17.62 5.51 -0.80
N LYS A 776 16.82 4.70 -0.11
CA LYS A 776 17.15 3.33 0.32
C LYS A 776 16.20 2.34 -0.38
N ALA A 777 16.33 1.05 -0.07
CA ALA A 777 15.41 0.02 -0.55
C ALA A 777 13.94 0.44 -0.30
N PRO A 778 13.04 0.28 -1.29
CA PRO A 778 13.16 -0.55 -2.49
C PRO A 778 13.83 0.11 -3.72
N LEU A 779 14.37 1.33 -3.60
CA LEU A 779 15.10 1.99 -4.68
C LEU A 779 16.59 1.65 -4.63
N ILE A 780 17.13 1.25 -5.78
CA ILE A 780 18.54 0.88 -5.95
C ILE A 780 19.27 2.03 -6.62
N HIS A 781 20.30 2.55 -5.94
CA HIS A 781 21.19 3.55 -6.51
C HIS A 781 22.01 2.94 -7.66
N VAL A 782 22.05 3.63 -8.80
CA VAL A 782 22.77 3.21 -10.01
C VAL A 782 23.96 4.15 -10.22
N PRO A 783 25.15 3.82 -9.66
CA PRO A 783 26.33 4.66 -9.82
C PRO A 783 26.92 4.59 -11.23
N GLU A 784 26.70 3.47 -11.92
CA GLU A 784 27.22 3.15 -13.25
C GLU A 784 26.20 2.30 -14.01
N PHE A 785 26.18 2.41 -15.33
CA PHE A 785 25.33 1.60 -16.21
C PHE A 785 26.02 0.29 -16.58
N THR A 786 25.23 -0.75 -16.86
CA THR A 786 25.75 -2.00 -17.45
C THR A 786 26.27 -1.77 -18.88
N VAL A 787 27.03 -2.72 -19.41
CA VAL A 787 27.60 -2.60 -20.77
C VAL A 787 26.48 -2.53 -21.82
N GLU A 788 25.44 -3.33 -21.66
CA GLU A 788 24.28 -3.39 -22.54
C GLU A 788 23.49 -2.07 -22.51
N GLU A 789 23.30 -1.50 -21.32
CA GLU A 789 22.66 -0.20 -21.15
C GLU A 789 23.50 0.92 -21.76
N LEU A 790 24.81 0.92 -21.55
CA LEU A 790 25.70 1.91 -22.14
C LEU A 790 25.60 1.93 -23.67
N ASP A 791 25.66 0.76 -24.31
CA ASP A 791 25.59 0.69 -25.78
C ASP A 791 24.23 1.19 -26.29
N MET A 792 23.12 0.78 -25.67
CA MET A 792 21.77 1.26 -26.02
C MET A 792 21.65 2.78 -25.87
N LEU A 793 22.08 3.30 -24.73
CA LEU A 793 22.00 4.74 -24.44
C LEU A 793 22.91 5.57 -25.34
N SER A 794 24.05 5.01 -25.77
CA SER A 794 24.99 5.66 -26.69
C SER A 794 24.40 5.78 -28.08
N GLU A 795 23.75 4.72 -28.58
CA GLU A 795 23.00 4.78 -29.84
C GLU A 795 21.88 5.83 -29.77
N MET A 796 21.12 5.88 -28.66
CA MET A 796 20.09 6.90 -28.44
C MET A 796 20.64 8.33 -28.38
N GLU A 797 21.84 8.56 -27.84
CA GLU A 797 22.50 9.87 -27.86
C GLU A 797 22.88 10.27 -29.29
N HIS A 798 23.44 9.33 -30.06
CA HIS A 798 23.83 9.60 -31.44
C HIS A 798 22.63 9.89 -32.35
N GLU A 799 21.53 9.15 -32.17
CA GLU A 799 20.26 9.44 -32.85
C GLU A 799 19.76 10.85 -32.54
N ARG A 800 19.80 11.24 -31.26
CA ARG A 800 19.43 12.59 -30.81
C ARG A 800 20.36 13.65 -31.43
N PHE A 801 21.66 13.38 -31.49
CA PHE A 801 22.64 14.25 -32.15
C PHE A 801 22.30 14.43 -33.63
N ASN A 802 22.06 13.35 -34.36
CA ASN A 802 21.70 13.42 -35.77
C ASN A 802 20.39 14.19 -35.98
N ALA A 803 19.37 13.94 -35.16
CA ALA A 803 18.10 14.65 -35.23
C ALA A 803 18.27 16.17 -35.05
N GLU A 804 19.02 16.59 -34.03
CA GLU A 804 19.32 18.01 -33.77
C GLU A 804 20.07 18.65 -34.96
N ARG A 805 21.10 17.98 -35.48
CA ARG A 805 21.92 18.47 -36.59
C ARG A 805 21.09 18.64 -37.86
N LEU A 806 20.24 17.67 -38.19
CA LEU A 806 19.33 17.75 -39.33
C LEU A 806 18.31 18.89 -39.19
N GLN A 807 17.73 19.07 -38.01
CA GLN A 807 16.82 20.20 -37.74
C GLN A 807 17.50 21.57 -37.93
N ARG A 808 18.81 21.64 -37.67
CA ARG A 808 19.65 22.83 -37.85
C ARG A 808 20.33 22.91 -39.23
N GLN A 809 19.88 22.09 -40.18
CA GLN A 809 20.36 22.06 -41.58
C GLN A 809 21.84 21.72 -41.74
N TRP A 810 22.40 20.91 -40.84
CA TRP A 810 23.74 20.35 -41.02
C TRP A 810 23.76 19.33 -42.16
N ARG A 811 24.93 19.18 -42.80
CA ARG A 811 25.12 18.30 -43.96
C ARG A 811 26.24 17.31 -43.73
N THR A 812 26.18 16.19 -44.44
CA THR A 812 27.27 15.20 -44.45
C THR A 812 28.50 15.79 -45.14
N GLY A 813 29.67 15.65 -44.53
CA GLY A 813 30.94 16.15 -45.06
C GLY A 813 32.05 16.11 -44.01
N PRO A 814 33.26 16.61 -44.32
CA PRO A 814 34.32 16.79 -43.32
C PRO A 814 33.82 17.60 -42.13
N ARG A 815 34.32 17.30 -40.92
CA ARG A 815 33.87 17.97 -39.70
C ARG A 815 34.23 19.46 -39.77
N SER A 816 33.22 20.33 -39.72
CA SER A 816 33.43 21.77 -39.62
C SER A 816 32.25 22.45 -38.94
N SER A 817 32.50 22.98 -37.74
CA SER A 817 31.50 23.69 -36.94
C SER A 817 31.00 24.96 -37.63
N GLY A 818 31.89 25.70 -38.31
CA GLY A 818 31.53 26.92 -39.05
C GLY A 818 30.71 26.65 -40.31
N ASN A 819 31.00 25.56 -41.04
CA ASN A 819 30.31 25.21 -42.28
C ASN A 819 29.10 24.28 -42.07
N ARG A 820 28.75 23.94 -40.82
CA ARG A 820 27.70 22.99 -40.45
C ARG A 820 27.80 21.67 -41.21
N THR A 821 29.01 21.13 -41.29
CA THR A 821 29.29 19.83 -41.92
C THR A 821 29.83 18.84 -40.91
N THR A 822 29.39 17.59 -40.99
CA THR A 822 29.83 16.52 -40.08
C THR A 822 29.78 15.16 -40.77
N PRO A 823 30.77 14.28 -40.56
CA PRO A 823 30.75 12.95 -41.17
C PRO A 823 29.87 11.96 -40.39
N PHE A 824 29.33 12.39 -39.24
CA PHE A 824 28.60 11.51 -38.31
C PHE A 824 27.10 11.39 -38.59
N LEU A 825 26.58 12.01 -39.65
CA LEU A 825 25.17 11.84 -40.09
C LEU A 825 24.94 10.46 -40.74
N ILE A 826 25.28 9.40 -40.01
CA ILE A 826 25.13 7.98 -40.33
C ILE A 826 24.62 7.24 -39.09
N PRO A 827 24.06 6.02 -39.23
CA PRO A 827 23.68 5.20 -38.07
C PRO A 827 24.85 4.95 -37.11
N TRP A 828 24.57 4.81 -35.80
CA TRP A 828 25.60 4.63 -34.78
C TRP A 828 26.47 3.39 -35.02
N ARG A 829 25.84 2.29 -35.45
CA ARG A 829 26.51 1.05 -35.85
C ARG A 829 27.53 1.19 -36.98
N ASP A 830 27.40 2.23 -37.81
CA ASP A 830 28.26 2.49 -38.97
C ASP A 830 29.41 3.46 -38.62
N LEU A 831 29.45 4.00 -37.39
CA LEU A 831 30.55 4.81 -36.91
C LEU A 831 31.81 3.97 -36.66
N THR A 832 32.98 4.58 -36.88
CA THR A 832 34.25 3.98 -36.46
C THR A 832 34.32 3.83 -34.94
N GLN A 833 35.07 2.84 -34.43
CA GLN A 833 35.21 2.59 -32.99
C GLN A 833 35.55 3.84 -32.16
N PRO A 834 36.51 4.71 -32.54
CA PRO A 834 36.84 5.88 -31.73
C PRO A 834 35.67 6.85 -31.55
N TRP A 835 34.78 6.96 -32.54
CA TRP A 835 33.62 7.86 -32.49
C TRP A 835 32.44 7.25 -31.74
N ARG A 836 32.22 5.93 -31.82
CA ARG A 836 31.27 5.24 -30.92
C ARG A 836 31.66 5.42 -29.46
N GLU A 837 32.95 5.40 -29.17
CA GLU A 837 33.49 5.62 -27.82
C GLU A 837 33.27 7.06 -27.32
N VAL A 838 33.07 8.05 -28.20
CA VAL A 838 32.67 9.40 -27.78
C VAL A 838 31.28 9.36 -27.20
N ASP A 839 30.31 8.79 -27.92
CA ASP A 839 28.92 8.68 -27.43
C ASP A 839 28.85 7.87 -26.14
N ARG A 840 29.65 6.79 -26.04
CA ARG A 840 29.79 5.99 -24.82
C ARG A 840 30.23 6.81 -23.62
N VAL A 841 31.30 7.59 -23.76
CA VAL A 841 31.80 8.47 -22.67
C VAL A 841 30.76 9.53 -22.30
N MET A 842 30.02 10.04 -23.29
CA MET A 842 28.97 11.03 -23.05
C MET A 842 27.81 10.48 -22.21
N VAL A 843 27.49 9.20 -22.34
CA VAL A 843 26.50 8.52 -21.50
C VAL A 843 27.11 8.10 -20.16
N GLU A 844 28.28 7.47 -20.18
CA GLU A 844 28.97 6.96 -18.99
C GLU A 844 29.24 8.05 -17.96
N CYS A 845 29.46 9.30 -18.39
CA CYS A 845 29.69 10.39 -17.46
C CYS A 845 28.44 10.92 -16.76
N VAL A 846 27.23 10.57 -17.23
CA VAL A 846 25.95 11.11 -16.72
C VAL A 846 25.77 10.91 -15.20
N PRO A 847 25.97 9.72 -14.61
CA PRO A 847 25.84 9.53 -13.17
C PRO A 847 26.75 10.48 -12.36
N ARG A 848 28.00 10.63 -12.79
CA ARG A 848 28.98 11.53 -12.16
C ARG A 848 28.56 13.00 -12.31
N VAL A 849 28.12 13.41 -13.50
CA VAL A 849 27.70 14.79 -13.76
C VAL A 849 26.46 15.14 -12.93
N LEU A 850 25.47 14.25 -12.83
CA LEU A 850 24.31 14.42 -11.95
C LEU A 850 24.72 14.58 -10.49
N ALA A 851 25.67 13.77 -10.00
CA ALA A 851 26.15 13.85 -8.63
C ALA A 851 26.75 15.23 -8.28
N THR A 852 27.40 15.90 -9.23
CA THR A 852 27.90 17.29 -9.02
C THR A 852 26.79 18.32 -8.80
N ALA A 853 25.57 18.02 -9.26
CA ALA A 853 24.39 18.86 -9.07
C ALA A 853 23.54 18.43 -7.86
N GLY A 854 23.97 17.41 -7.10
CA GLY A 854 23.19 16.82 -5.99
C GLY A 854 22.15 15.80 -6.43
N TRP A 855 22.21 15.33 -7.68
CA TRP A 855 21.26 14.35 -8.23
C TRP A 855 21.91 12.97 -8.36
N LYS A 856 21.11 11.92 -8.20
CA LYS A 856 21.53 10.52 -8.33
C LYS A 856 20.54 9.74 -9.18
N ILE A 857 21.00 8.65 -9.78
CA ILE A 857 20.17 7.76 -10.59
C ILE A 857 19.70 6.60 -9.73
N TYR A 858 18.42 6.25 -9.87
CA TYR A 858 17.81 5.12 -9.21
C TYR A 858 17.00 4.27 -10.18
N ARG A 859 16.83 3.00 -9.84
CA ARG A 859 15.82 2.10 -10.40
C ARG A 859 15.07 1.39 -9.29
N MET A 860 13.88 0.91 -9.59
CA MET A 860 13.12 0.05 -8.68
C MET A 860 13.83 -1.30 -8.57
N GLN A 861 13.88 -1.88 -7.37
CA GLN A 861 14.27 -3.27 -7.20
C GLN A 861 13.28 -4.18 -7.92
N GLU A 862 13.77 -4.98 -8.87
CA GLU A 862 12.98 -6.05 -9.47
C GLU A 862 12.89 -7.20 -8.46
N ASP A 863 11.71 -7.78 -8.31
CA ASP A 863 11.57 -9.00 -7.54
C ASP A 863 12.14 -10.14 -8.39
N ASP A 864 13.22 -10.78 -7.93
CA ASP A 864 13.65 -12.06 -8.49
C ASP A 864 12.45 -13.01 -8.40
N GLU A 865 11.82 -13.30 -9.54
CA GLU A 865 10.73 -14.28 -9.68
C GLU A 865 11.20 -15.66 -9.19
#